data_AF-A0A7S3KYI1-F1
#
_entry.id   AF-A0A7S3KYI1-F1
#
_cell.length_a   1.000
_cell.length_b   1.000
_cell.length_c   1.000
_cell.angle_alpha   90.00
_cell.angle_beta   90.00
_cell.angle_gamma   90.00
#
_symmetry.space_group_name_H-M   'P 1'
#
loop_
_entity.id
_entity.type
_entity.pdbx_description
1 polymer ?
#
loop_
_entity_poly.entity_id
_entity_poly.type
_entity_poly.pdbx_seq_one_letter_code
_entity_poly.pdbx_strand_id
1 'polypeptide(L)'
;MLLPRTPSVVVSWSIAILSLIGYASALQQDLAIDVSLSDEAPTLSQYTMYASIALFGEFPAMTAAANTPGTIVLPPDKNALLCNNITKAEESSLPADSIVLVPRGICTFQRKVYNAQKLGAKATLVYGYLASRYMVNETDANKDGYTYDDIIFPLNYHDYDCSKGEAYIPKSSLSFDPLPYNAPQNDPLLSGDSTANICRERSADHLATCPSQACLLTGEKNEAGDSMKACCAWDLYILMYGDTAGEEVHIPSAYITMQQGNKLLKELKTNSKVSATLYARWRPQYNISSTLIWAMGVAACALAAYLSAHDYHKHTAKLIRRQKQAADNANSNGSSSRQRERSEPPAMAPVQEELTIWHALAFVIMASTSLLVLFYFKIYAVVKLMYAMGCSKAAASILLDPLLRVVMKKMSWKNKLIWRTDTEDFGDITTRDIISHVLGYSIGLAWLIVAFTVRHPDRITFFWVTQDVFGICMCVLFLQVIKLNSLKVASALLIVAFFYDIFFVFLSPLIFSKSVMIDVATSGGPPTADPLWCEKYPNDSGCQGGDPLPMLLTMPRLFDYEGGSNLLGLGDIVLPGLLVSYAARFDAAKSLLGVMRGGNGNMSNNCPERKYCGNCSLCSGGYFGPLVVAYGIGLCMANVAVYLMRMGQPALLYLVPCCLGTFCFLAYRRGELADLWDSPKAIRAADTVLYGEDGTPSPSQHAPVFAEEGLNSSMVPSAVDDDDFVDEVENDA
;
A
#
# COMPACT_ATOMS: atom_id res chain seq x y z
N MET A 1 42.82 1.34 17.99
CA MET A 1 41.93 0.77 16.96
C MET A 1 40.60 1.49 17.03
N LEU A 2 40.45 2.50 16.17
CA LEU A 2 39.31 3.41 16.08
C LEU A 2 38.37 2.89 14.99
N LEU A 3 37.17 2.44 15.37
CA LEU A 3 36.07 2.17 14.43
C LEU A 3 35.38 3.49 14.07
N PRO A 4 35.30 3.89 12.79
CA PRO A 4 34.55 5.07 12.39
C PRO A 4 33.10 4.70 12.00
N ARG A 5 32.18 5.59 12.42
CA ARG A 5 30.94 6.04 11.74
C ARG A 5 30.03 4.97 11.13
N THR A 6 28.90 4.79 11.81
CA THR A 6 27.62 4.24 11.30
C THR A 6 27.35 4.64 9.83
N PRO A 7 26.98 3.69 8.95
CA PRO A 7 26.43 4.04 7.65
C PRO A 7 25.09 4.77 7.84
N SER A 8 24.77 5.70 6.93
CA SER A 8 23.48 6.37 6.94
C SER A 8 22.37 5.33 6.81
N VAL A 9 21.36 5.43 7.70
CA VAL A 9 20.18 4.57 7.73
C VAL A 9 19.63 4.35 6.31
N VAL A 10 19.58 5.41 5.50
CA VAL A 10 19.17 5.42 4.08
C VAL A 10 19.86 4.36 3.21
N VAL A 11 21.16 4.11 3.37
CA VAL A 11 21.93 3.14 2.55
C VAL A 11 21.65 1.70 2.98
N SER A 12 21.31 1.48 4.25
CA SER A 12 20.96 0.15 4.76
C SER A 12 19.58 -0.32 4.27
N TRP A 13 18.63 0.61 4.07
CA TRP A 13 17.32 0.31 3.50
C TRP A 13 17.43 -0.02 2.00
N SER A 14 18.30 0.67 1.25
CA SER A 14 18.51 0.40 -0.19
C SER A 14 19.06 -1.01 -0.49
N ILE A 15 19.89 -1.55 0.42
CA ILE A 15 20.50 -2.88 0.25
C ILE A 15 19.50 -4.01 0.61
N ALA A 16 18.60 -3.78 1.58
CA ALA A 16 17.56 -4.73 1.96
C ALA A 16 16.45 -4.87 0.89
N ILE A 17 16.19 -3.80 0.11
CA ILE A 17 15.22 -3.78 -0.99
C ILE A 17 15.75 -4.57 -2.20
N LEU A 18 17.06 -4.55 -2.44
CA LEU A 18 17.70 -5.27 -3.56
C LEU A 18 17.70 -6.80 -3.38
N SER A 19 17.63 -7.32 -2.15
CA SER A 19 17.61 -8.77 -1.89
C SER A 19 16.23 -9.41 -2.00
N LEU A 20 15.15 -8.62 -2.16
CA LEU A 20 13.76 -9.09 -2.29
C LEU A 20 13.27 -9.22 -3.74
N ILE A 21 14.17 -9.08 -4.73
CA ILE A 21 13.84 -9.00 -6.16
C ILE A 21 13.50 -10.36 -6.81
N GLY A 22 13.69 -11.48 -6.11
CA GLY A 22 13.30 -12.80 -6.61
C GLY A 22 11.92 -13.19 -6.10
N TYR A 23 11.00 -13.47 -7.03
CA TYR A 23 9.71 -14.16 -6.84
C TYR A 23 8.51 -13.33 -6.38
N ALA A 24 7.60 -13.06 -7.33
CA ALA A 24 6.19 -13.44 -7.19
C ALA A 24 5.40 -13.03 -8.44
N SER A 25 4.89 -14.02 -9.17
CA SER A 25 3.71 -13.87 -9.99
C SER A 25 2.83 -15.10 -9.74
N ALA A 26 1.65 -14.90 -9.17
CA ALA A 26 0.61 -15.92 -9.15
C ALA A 26 -0.78 -15.27 -9.16
N LEU A 27 -1.65 -15.90 -9.94
CA LEU A 27 -3.06 -15.60 -10.08
C LEU A 27 -3.85 -16.33 -8.97
N GLN A 28 -4.73 -15.58 -8.32
CA GLN A 28 -6.08 -15.91 -7.83
C GLN A 28 -6.44 -17.41 -7.79
N GLN A 29 -6.40 -18.03 -6.59
CA GLN A 29 -7.05 -19.32 -6.23
C GLN A 29 -6.75 -19.70 -4.76
N ASP A 30 -7.76 -20.10 -3.97
CA ASP A 30 -7.63 -20.36 -2.52
C ASP A 30 -7.25 -21.80 -2.13
N LEU A 31 -7.42 -22.77 -3.04
CA LEU A 31 -7.15 -24.19 -2.80
C LEU A 31 -6.12 -24.77 -3.79
N ALA A 32 -5.29 -25.69 -3.31
CA ALA A 32 -4.47 -26.55 -4.15
C ALA A 32 -4.80 -28.02 -3.85
N ILE A 33 -4.81 -28.84 -4.90
CA ILE A 33 -5.08 -30.28 -4.83
C ILE A 33 -3.84 -30.97 -5.42
N ASP A 34 -3.12 -31.70 -4.58
CA ASP A 34 -2.02 -32.53 -5.07
C ASP A 34 -2.56 -33.90 -5.47
N VAL A 35 -2.41 -34.24 -6.74
CA VAL A 35 -2.79 -35.53 -7.31
C VAL A 35 -1.54 -36.40 -7.46
N SER A 36 -1.68 -37.63 -7.00
CA SER A 36 -0.61 -38.60 -6.85
C SER A 36 -1.05 -39.91 -7.54
N LEU A 37 -0.35 -40.33 -8.59
CA LEU A 37 -0.69 -41.50 -9.41
C LEU A 37 0.08 -42.73 -8.91
N SER A 38 -0.59 -43.75 -8.37
CA SER A 38 0.09 -44.94 -7.85
C SER A 38 -0.01 -46.10 -8.85
N ASP A 39 1.07 -46.36 -9.57
CA ASP A 39 1.46 -47.71 -9.96
C ASP A 39 2.76 -48.02 -9.22
N GLU A 40 2.90 -49.24 -8.68
CA GLU A 40 3.95 -49.67 -7.74
C GLU A 40 5.36 -49.08 -8.03
N ALA A 41 5.94 -48.37 -7.04
CA ALA A 41 7.33 -47.84 -6.88
C ALA A 41 7.54 -46.30 -6.99
N PRO A 42 8.56 -45.72 -6.30
CA PRO A 42 8.53 -44.38 -5.68
C PRO A 42 8.99 -43.23 -6.59
N THR A 43 8.63 -43.27 -7.87
CA THR A 43 8.81 -42.14 -8.80
C THR A 43 7.44 -41.67 -9.26
N LEU A 44 6.61 -41.27 -8.29
CA LEU A 44 5.23 -40.87 -8.51
C LEU A 44 5.20 -39.56 -9.31
N SER A 45 4.61 -39.56 -10.50
CA SER A 45 4.32 -38.35 -11.28
C SER A 45 3.24 -37.52 -10.57
N GLN A 46 3.66 -36.73 -9.59
CA GLN A 46 2.77 -35.82 -8.86
C GLN A 46 2.49 -34.58 -9.70
N TYR A 47 1.23 -34.17 -9.76
CA TYR A 47 0.86 -32.87 -10.33
C TYR A 47 -0.16 -32.18 -9.44
N THR A 48 0.01 -30.87 -9.26
CA THR A 48 -0.90 -30.02 -8.49
C THR A 48 -1.94 -29.42 -9.44
N MET A 49 -3.21 -29.56 -9.09
CA MET A 49 -4.32 -28.84 -9.70
C MET A 49 -4.81 -27.76 -8.73
N TYR A 50 -5.24 -26.63 -9.27
CA TYR A 50 -5.89 -25.61 -8.46
C TYR A 50 -7.40 -25.83 -8.47
N ALA A 51 -8.06 -25.43 -7.39
CA ALA A 51 -9.50 -25.61 -7.22
C ALA A 51 -10.13 -24.45 -6.45
N SER A 52 -11.45 -24.33 -6.57
CA SER A 52 -12.23 -23.42 -5.74
C SER A 52 -12.72 -24.13 -4.48
N ILE A 53 -12.75 -23.39 -3.37
CA ILE A 53 -13.21 -23.88 -2.07
C ILE A 53 -14.75 -23.89 -2.00
N ALA A 54 -15.32 -24.80 -1.20
CA ALA A 54 -16.70 -24.68 -0.76
C ALA A 54 -16.83 -23.74 0.44
N LEU A 55 -17.96 -23.04 0.55
CA LEU A 55 -18.32 -22.30 1.76
C LEU A 55 -18.86 -23.21 2.88
N PHE A 56 -18.84 -24.53 2.68
CA PHE A 56 -19.32 -25.55 3.61
C PHE A 56 -18.34 -26.74 3.65
N GLY A 57 -18.31 -27.46 4.76
CA GLY A 57 -17.30 -28.48 5.03
C GLY A 57 -15.97 -27.88 5.48
N GLU A 58 -15.39 -28.41 6.56
CA GLU A 58 -14.14 -27.88 7.09
C GLU A 58 -12.93 -28.43 6.31
N PHE A 59 -12.00 -27.55 5.95
CA PHE A 59 -10.78 -27.94 5.27
C PHE A 59 -9.62 -28.11 6.25
N PRO A 60 -8.85 -29.22 6.14
CA PRO A 60 -7.64 -29.35 6.91
C PRO A 60 -6.59 -28.34 6.42
N ALA A 61 -5.86 -27.75 7.37
CA ALA A 61 -4.74 -26.86 7.06
C ALA A 61 -3.60 -27.62 6.37
N MET A 62 -2.82 -26.94 5.53
CA MET A 62 -1.66 -27.53 4.81
C MET A 62 -0.65 -28.24 5.75
N THR A 63 -0.52 -27.79 7.00
CA THR A 63 0.41 -28.33 8.01
C THR A 63 -0.16 -29.46 8.86
N ALA A 64 -1.44 -29.84 8.67
CA ALA A 64 -2.04 -30.89 9.46
C ALA A 64 -1.49 -32.26 9.04
N ALA A 65 -1.01 -33.04 10.02
CA ALA A 65 -0.72 -34.48 9.88
C ALA A 65 -1.94 -35.32 9.43
N ALA A 66 -3.11 -34.69 9.25
CA ALA A 66 -4.37 -35.26 8.80
C ALA A 66 -4.53 -35.32 7.27
N ASN A 67 -3.58 -34.79 6.48
CA ASN A 67 -3.63 -34.84 5.01
C ASN A 67 -3.18 -36.20 4.48
N THR A 68 -3.85 -37.28 4.89
CA THR A 68 -3.60 -38.61 4.32
C THR A 68 -4.25 -38.72 2.94
N PRO A 69 -3.52 -39.22 1.92
CA PRO A 69 -4.02 -39.32 0.55
C PRO A 69 -5.25 -40.22 0.51
N GLY A 70 -6.33 -39.72 -0.09
CA GLY A 70 -7.54 -40.49 -0.32
C GLY A 70 -7.61 -41.03 -1.74
N THR A 71 -8.23 -42.19 -1.94
CA THR A 71 -8.37 -42.80 -3.27
C THR A 71 -9.57 -42.22 -3.98
N ILE A 72 -9.40 -41.75 -5.22
CA ILE A 72 -10.48 -41.15 -5.99
C ILE A 72 -11.39 -42.25 -6.55
N VAL A 73 -12.70 -42.12 -6.31
CA VAL A 73 -13.73 -43.07 -6.77
C VAL A 73 -14.87 -42.34 -7.45
N LEU A 74 -15.52 -43.01 -8.40
CA LEU A 74 -16.74 -42.51 -9.04
C LEU A 74 -17.97 -42.91 -8.20
N PRO A 75 -19.05 -42.09 -8.23
CA PRO A 75 -20.30 -42.44 -7.58
C PRO A 75 -20.96 -43.67 -8.23
N PRO A 76 -21.85 -44.37 -7.52
CA PRO A 76 -22.58 -45.52 -8.06
C PRO A 76 -23.41 -45.16 -9.30
N ASP A 77 -23.43 -46.03 -10.32
CA ASP A 77 -24.10 -45.77 -11.62
C ASP A 77 -25.59 -45.39 -11.49
N LYS A 78 -26.30 -45.98 -10.51
CA LYS A 78 -27.73 -45.70 -10.26
C LYS A 78 -27.98 -44.26 -9.77
N ASN A 79 -26.96 -43.58 -9.24
CA ASN A 79 -27.05 -42.22 -8.71
C ASN A 79 -25.77 -41.43 -9.05
N ALA A 80 -25.36 -41.45 -10.33
CA ALA A 80 -24.10 -40.85 -10.79
C ALA A 80 -23.98 -39.32 -10.50
N LEU A 81 -25.11 -38.62 -10.34
CA LEU A 81 -25.14 -37.19 -9.99
C LEU A 81 -25.22 -36.92 -8.48
N LEU A 82 -25.42 -37.94 -7.64
CA LEU A 82 -25.68 -37.84 -6.20
C LEU A 82 -26.81 -36.87 -5.83
N CYS A 83 -27.86 -36.79 -6.64
CA CYS A 83 -29.01 -35.93 -6.37
C CYS A 83 -30.12 -36.65 -5.58
N ASN A 84 -30.27 -37.96 -5.79
CA ASN A 84 -31.29 -38.76 -5.13
C ASN A 84 -30.91 -39.07 -3.68
N ASN A 85 -31.92 -39.24 -2.82
CA ASN A 85 -31.73 -39.67 -1.43
C ASN A 85 -31.00 -41.02 -1.37
N ILE A 86 -29.96 -41.10 -0.54
CA ILE A 86 -29.26 -42.35 -0.26
C ILE A 86 -30.12 -43.22 0.65
N THR A 87 -30.28 -44.50 0.27
CA THR A 87 -31.01 -45.48 1.09
C THR A 87 -30.11 -46.02 2.21
N LYS A 88 -30.70 -46.52 3.31
CA LYS A 88 -29.94 -47.10 4.43
C LYS A 88 -29.02 -48.27 4.03
N ALA A 89 -29.30 -48.92 2.89
CA ALA A 89 -28.49 -50.02 2.38
C ALA A 89 -27.24 -49.56 1.62
N GLU A 90 -27.22 -48.31 1.14
CA GLU A 90 -26.10 -47.70 0.42
C GLU A 90 -25.21 -46.86 1.34
N GLU A 91 -25.64 -46.64 2.58
CA GLU A 91 -24.88 -45.90 3.58
C GLU A 91 -23.56 -46.60 3.88
N SER A 92 -22.45 -45.85 3.86
CA SER A 92 -21.08 -46.38 4.02
C SER A 92 -20.67 -47.46 3.00
N SER A 93 -21.23 -47.44 1.78
CA SER A 93 -20.86 -48.40 0.74
C SER A 93 -19.47 -48.18 0.13
N LEU A 94 -18.87 -47.00 0.31
CA LEU A 94 -17.58 -46.67 -0.29
C LEU A 94 -16.40 -47.18 0.56
N PRO A 95 -15.26 -47.52 -0.07
CA PRO A 95 -14.02 -47.84 0.64
C PRO A 95 -13.59 -46.71 1.59
N ALA A 96 -12.92 -47.07 2.68
CA ALA A 96 -12.32 -46.09 3.59
C ALA A 96 -11.33 -45.17 2.85
N ASP A 97 -11.24 -43.92 3.28
CA ASP A 97 -10.42 -42.86 2.66
C ASP A 97 -10.75 -42.58 1.18
N SER A 98 -12.00 -42.80 0.77
CA SER A 98 -12.44 -42.48 -0.60
C SER A 98 -12.73 -40.99 -0.80
N ILE A 99 -12.30 -40.46 -1.93
CA ILE A 99 -12.63 -39.11 -2.42
C ILE A 99 -13.57 -39.29 -3.60
N VAL A 100 -14.79 -38.78 -3.50
CA VAL A 100 -15.78 -38.99 -4.56
C VAL A 100 -15.65 -37.89 -5.60
N LEU A 101 -15.41 -38.26 -6.86
CA LEU A 101 -15.41 -37.34 -8.00
C LEU A 101 -16.80 -37.33 -8.64
N VAL A 102 -17.51 -36.21 -8.54
CA VAL A 102 -18.91 -36.09 -8.95
C VAL A 102 -19.08 -34.97 -9.99
N PRO A 103 -19.80 -35.20 -11.10
CA PRO A 103 -20.11 -34.13 -12.04
C PRO A 103 -21.06 -33.10 -11.43
N ARG A 104 -20.88 -31.84 -11.85
CA ARG A 104 -21.92 -30.81 -11.70
C ARG A 104 -23.22 -31.30 -12.33
N GLY A 105 -24.34 -31.09 -11.64
CA GLY A 105 -25.66 -31.52 -12.09
C GLY A 105 -26.74 -30.55 -11.64
N ILE A 106 -27.98 -31.02 -11.65
CA ILE A 106 -29.18 -30.19 -11.50
C ILE A 106 -29.49 -29.88 -10.01
N CYS A 107 -29.02 -30.72 -9.07
CA CYS A 107 -29.16 -30.48 -7.64
C CYS A 107 -28.06 -29.58 -7.05
N THR A 108 -28.32 -29.04 -5.85
CA THR A 108 -27.41 -28.11 -5.17
C THR A 108 -26.09 -28.77 -4.78
N PHE A 109 -25.02 -27.97 -4.66
CA PHE A 109 -23.69 -28.48 -4.31
C PHE A 109 -23.68 -29.11 -2.92
N GLN A 110 -24.31 -28.48 -1.93
CA GLN A 110 -24.39 -29.00 -0.57
C GLN A 110 -25.09 -30.36 -0.51
N ARG A 111 -26.18 -30.54 -1.26
CA ARG A 111 -26.90 -31.82 -1.36
C ARG A 111 -26.01 -32.95 -1.90
N LYS A 112 -25.22 -32.69 -2.95
CA LYS A 112 -24.29 -33.69 -3.53
C LYS A 112 -23.27 -34.14 -2.50
N VAL A 113 -22.68 -33.18 -1.80
CA VAL A 113 -21.63 -33.44 -0.82
C VAL A 113 -22.21 -34.14 0.42
N TYR A 114 -23.42 -33.79 0.83
CA TYR A 114 -24.14 -34.50 1.90
C TYR A 114 -24.41 -35.97 1.56
N ASN A 115 -24.84 -36.26 0.34
CA ASN A 115 -25.03 -37.63 -0.13
C ASN A 115 -23.70 -38.39 -0.21
N ALA A 116 -22.62 -37.75 -0.68
CA ALA A 116 -21.28 -38.34 -0.66
C ALA A 116 -20.81 -38.65 0.78
N GLN A 117 -21.08 -37.77 1.73
CA GLN A 117 -20.80 -37.98 3.15
C GLN A 117 -21.53 -39.21 3.70
N LYS A 118 -22.81 -39.41 3.35
CA LYS A 118 -23.57 -40.62 3.73
C LYS A 118 -23.00 -41.91 3.14
N LEU A 119 -22.42 -41.83 1.94
CA LEU A 119 -21.76 -42.97 1.33
C LEU A 119 -20.42 -43.34 2.00
N GLY A 120 -19.94 -42.54 2.97
CA GLY A 120 -18.69 -42.75 3.68
C GLY A 120 -17.48 -42.03 3.07
N ALA A 121 -17.72 -41.05 2.20
CA ALA A 121 -16.64 -40.29 1.56
C ALA A 121 -15.86 -39.44 2.58
N LYS A 122 -14.55 -39.37 2.41
CA LYS A 122 -13.67 -38.47 3.18
C LYS A 122 -13.68 -37.04 2.64
N ALA A 123 -13.79 -36.89 1.33
CA ALA A 123 -13.85 -35.61 0.64
C ALA A 123 -14.63 -35.75 -0.67
N THR A 124 -15.09 -34.63 -1.23
CA THR A 124 -15.79 -34.62 -2.52
C THR A 124 -15.15 -33.63 -3.48
N LEU A 125 -14.94 -34.06 -4.73
CA LEU A 125 -14.52 -33.20 -5.84
C LEU A 125 -15.68 -33.06 -6.81
N VAL A 126 -16.18 -31.84 -6.95
CA VAL A 126 -17.19 -31.52 -7.96
C VAL A 126 -16.48 -30.95 -9.18
N TYR A 127 -16.72 -31.51 -10.36
CA TYR A 127 -16.10 -31.00 -11.59
C TYR A 127 -17.12 -30.41 -12.54
N GLY A 128 -16.69 -29.42 -13.33
CA GLY A 128 -17.52 -28.86 -14.39
C GLY A 128 -17.94 -29.92 -15.41
N TYR A 129 -19.19 -29.87 -15.85
CA TYR A 129 -19.75 -30.89 -16.75
C TYR A 129 -20.57 -30.24 -17.87
N LEU A 130 -20.41 -30.68 -19.13
CA LEU A 130 -21.09 -30.05 -20.28
C LEU A 130 -22.60 -30.19 -20.18
N ALA A 131 -23.09 -31.39 -19.82
CA ALA A 131 -24.51 -31.65 -19.66
C ALA A 131 -25.21 -30.71 -18.65
N SER A 132 -24.46 -30.20 -17.66
CA SER A 132 -25.01 -29.29 -16.64
C SER A 132 -25.40 -27.90 -17.18
N ARG A 133 -25.09 -27.60 -18.45
CA ARG A 133 -25.44 -26.36 -19.13
C ARG A 133 -26.71 -26.46 -19.98
N TYR A 134 -27.25 -27.66 -20.13
CA TYR A 134 -28.49 -27.91 -20.88
C TYR A 134 -29.62 -28.17 -19.89
N MET A 135 -30.76 -27.53 -20.14
CA MET A 135 -31.97 -27.69 -19.32
C MET A 135 -33.16 -27.96 -20.22
N VAL A 136 -34.22 -28.51 -19.64
CA VAL A 136 -35.52 -28.61 -20.30
C VAL A 136 -36.40 -27.49 -19.76
N ASN A 137 -37.20 -26.87 -20.64
CA ASN A 137 -38.19 -25.91 -20.22
C ASN A 137 -39.40 -26.62 -19.59
N GLU A 138 -39.44 -26.67 -18.26
CA GLU A 138 -40.51 -27.34 -17.50
C GLU A 138 -41.77 -26.47 -17.31
N THR A 139 -41.81 -25.24 -17.84
CA THR A 139 -42.95 -24.33 -17.64
C THR A 139 -44.25 -24.81 -18.30
N ASP A 140 -44.16 -25.67 -19.32
CA ASP A 140 -45.29 -26.35 -19.95
C ASP A 140 -45.59 -27.70 -19.24
N ALA A 141 -46.04 -27.66 -17.98
CA ALA A 141 -46.30 -28.84 -17.16
C ALA A 141 -47.43 -29.78 -17.67
N ASN A 142 -48.11 -29.43 -18.77
CA ASN A 142 -49.25 -30.15 -19.33
C ASN A 142 -48.96 -30.94 -20.62
N LYS A 143 -47.68 -31.05 -21.05
CA LYS A 143 -47.30 -31.86 -22.22
C LYS A 143 -46.91 -33.28 -21.79
N ASP A 144 -47.44 -34.29 -22.48
CA ASP A 144 -47.06 -35.70 -22.34
C ASP A 144 -45.66 -35.93 -22.95
N GLY A 145 -44.63 -35.53 -22.21
CA GLY A 145 -43.23 -35.67 -22.60
C GLY A 145 -42.62 -34.41 -23.20
N TYR A 146 -41.30 -34.31 -23.06
CA TYR A 146 -40.50 -33.22 -23.59
C TYR A 146 -39.94 -33.59 -24.96
N THR A 147 -39.79 -32.59 -25.81
CA THR A 147 -39.23 -32.74 -27.16
C THR A 147 -37.93 -31.95 -27.28
N TYR A 148 -37.24 -32.14 -28.40
CA TYR A 148 -36.01 -31.40 -28.71
C TYR A 148 -36.19 -29.88 -28.68
N ASP A 149 -37.38 -29.38 -29.03
CA ASP A 149 -37.66 -27.94 -29.08
C ASP A 149 -37.85 -27.33 -27.68
N ASP A 150 -38.03 -28.16 -26.64
CA ASP A 150 -38.14 -27.73 -25.25
C ASP A 150 -36.75 -27.63 -24.57
N ILE A 151 -35.65 -27.92 -25.28
CA ILE A 151 -34.28 -27.80 -24.78
C ILE A 151 -33.91 -26.31 -24.70
N ILE A 152 -33.52 -25.88 -23.50
CA ILE A 152 -32.88 -24.60 -23.26
C ILE A 152 -31.39 -24.76 -23.52
N PHE A 153 -30.93 -24.14 -24.60
CA PHE A 153 -29.51 -24.08 -24.96
C PHE A 153 -28.76 -23.06 -24.10
N PRO A 154 -27.44 -23.26 -23.87
CA PRO A 154 -26.61 -22.35 -23.10
C PRO A 154 -26.61 -20.93 -23.68
N LEU A 155 -26.30 -19.93 -22.84
CA LEU A 155 -26.31 -18.52 -23.25
C LEU A 155 -24.92 -18.05 -23.70
N ASN A 156 -24.87 -17.29 -24.80
CA ASN A 156 -23.64 -16.69 -25.31
C ASN A 156 -23.02 -15.74 -24.28
N TYR A 157 -21.68 -15.74 -24.18
CA TYR A 157 -20.87 -15.02 -23.19
C TYR A 157 -21.08 -15.43 -21.71
N HIS A 158 -22.11 -16.21 -21.40
CA HIS A 158 -22.34 -16.79 -20.08
C HIS A 158 -21.72 -18.18 -19.94
N ASP A 159 -21.97 -19.05 -20.91
CA ASP A 159 -21.56 -20.46 -20.87
C ASP A 159 -20.51 -20.80 -21.93
N TYR A 160 -20.51 -20.09 -23.06
CA TYR A 160 -19.56 -20.27 -24.17
C TYR A 160 -19.13 -18.94 -24.81
N ASP A 161 -18.06 -18.99 -25.61
CA ASP A 161 -17.59 -17.88 -26.44
C ASP A 161 -17.07 -18.39 -27.79
N CYS A 162 -17.78 -18.04 -28.87
CA CYS A 162 -17.42 -18.46 -30.22
C CYS A 162 -16.15 -17.76 -30.75
N SER A 163 -15.74 -16.61 -30.18
CA SER A 163 -14.51 -15.91 -30.60
C SER A 163 -13.24 -16.68 -30.23
N LYS A 164 -13.34 -17.64 -29.31
CA LYS A 164 -12.25 -18.53 -28.87
C LYS A 164 -12.19 -19.86 -29.62
N GLY A 165 -13.09 -20.05 -30.58
CA GLY A 165 -13.19 -21.25 -31.39
C GLY A 165 -14.65 -21.62 -31.65
N GLU A 166 -14.94 -21.91 -32.92
CA GLU A 166 -16.23 -22.39 -33.37
C GLU A 166 -16.07 -23.55 -34.36
N ALA A 167 -17.05 -24.46 -34.35
CA ALA A 167 -17.12 -25.58 -35.26
C ALA A 167 -18.59 -25.90 -35.59
N TYR A 168 -18.84 -26.40 -36.80
CA TYR A 168 -20.16 -26.90 -37.20
C TYR A 168 -20.20 -28.42 -37.11
N ILE A 169 -21.07 -28.94 -36.24
CA ILE A 169 -21.17 -30.36 -35.91
C ILE A 169 -22.43 -30.94 -36.54
N PRO A 170 -22.35 -32.07 -37.25
CA PRO A 170 -23.51 -32.66 -37.91
C PRO A 170 -24.45 -33.25 -36.86
N LYS A 171 -25.75 -32.98 -36.99
CA LYS A 171 -26.75 -33.43 -36.00
C LYS A 171 -26.77 -34.95 -35.84
N SER A 172 -26.46 -35.70 -36.90
CA SER A 172 -26.40 -37.17 -36.89
C SER A 172 -25.31 -37.77 -35.99
N SER A 173 -24.29 -36.99 -35.61
CA SER A 173 -23.21 -37.44 -34.72
C SER A 173 -23.56 -37.32 -33.24
N LEU A 174 -24.69 -36.67 -32.92
CA LEU A 174 -25.08 -36.31 -31.56
C LEU A 174 -26.40 -37.00 -31.18
N SER A 175 -26.52 -37.38 -29.90
CA SER A 175 -27.75 -37.93 -29.34
C SER A 175 -28.31 -37.03 -28.25
N PHE A 176 -29.60 -36.73 -28.30
CA PHE A 176 -30.32 -35.96 -27.28
C PHE A 176 -31.30 -36.83 -26.49
N ASP A 177 -31.24 -38.16 -26.67
CA ASP A 177 -32.05 -39.12 -25.92
C ASP A 177 -31.14 -39.86 -24.92
N PRO A 178 -31.36 -39.74 -23.60
CA PRO A 178 -32.43 -38.98 -22.94
C PRO A 178 -32.22 -37.46 -22.96
N LEU A 179 -33.33 -36.71 -22.98
CA LEU A 179 -33.33 -35.24 -22.91
C LEU A 179 -32.86 -34.74 -21.53
N PRO A 180 -32.28 -33.53 -21.43
CA PRO A 180 -31.99 -32.58 -22.51
C PRO A 180 -30.71 -32.88 -23.30
N TYR A 181 -29.88 -33.83 -22.84
CA TYR A 181 -28.57 -34.08 -23.41
C TYR A 181 -28.02 -35.46 -22.98
N ASN A 182 -27.66 -36.32 -23.93
CA ASN A 182 -27.05 -37.62 -23.64
C ASN A 182 -25.54 -37.47 -23.41
N ALA A 183 -25.18 -37.29 -22.15
CA ALA A 183 -23.84 -36.98 -21.74
C ALA A 183 -22.82 -38.13 -21.94
N PRO A 184 -23.14 -39.41 -21.63
CA PRO A 184 -22.25 -40.53 -21.92
C PRO A 184 -21.82 -40.67 -23.39
N GLN A 185 -22.71 -40.31 -24.33
CA GLN A 185 -22.43 -40.40 -25.76
C GLN A 185 -21.76 -39.15 -26.32
N ASN A 186 -22.22 -37.95 -25.92
CA ASN A 186 -21.78 -36.70 -26.54
C ASN A 186 -20.50 -36.14 -25.91
N ASP A 187 -20.30 -36.25 -24.58
CA ASP A 187 -19.14 -35.62 -23.92
C ASP A 187 -17.79 -36.14 -24.41
N PRO A 188 -17.60 -37.46 -24.67
CA PRO A 188 -16.35 -37.95 -25.25
C PRO A 188 -16.06 -37.41 -26.65
N LEU A 189 -17.08 -36.97 -27.39
CA LEU A 189 -16.97 -36.43 -28.74
C LEU A 189 -16.77 -34.90 -28.74
N LEU A 190 -17.19 -34.22 -27.68
CA LEU A 190 -17.17 -32.75 -27.57
C LEU A 190 -16.11 -32.20 -26.62
N SER A 191 -15.40 -33.07 -25.89
CA SER A 191 -14.45 -32.65 -24.85
C SER A 191 -13.13 -33.43 -24.85
N GLY A 192 -12.06 -32.76 -24.41
CA GLY A 192 -10.73 -33.32 -24.24
C GLY A 192 -9.81 -33.11 -25.44
N ASP A 193 -8.53 -33.41 -25.23
CA ASP A 193 -7.44 -33.16 -26.19
C ASP A 193 -7.18 -34.34 -27.15
N SER A 194 -8.17 -35.21 -27.36
CA SER A 194 -7.99 -36.37 -28.26
C SER A 194 -8.40 -36.04 -29.68
N THR A 195 -7.93 -36.82 -30.66
CA THR A 195 -8.39 -36.74 -32.05
C THR A 195 -9.84 -37.20 -32.23
N ALA A 196 -10.44 -37.82 -31.21
CA ALA A 196 -11.86 -38.18 -31.20
C ALA A 196 -12.78 -36.98 -30.91
N ASN A 197 -12.22 -35.82 -30.50
CA ASN A 197 -12.98 -34.60 -30.30
C ASN A 197 -13.34 -33.98 -31.66
N ILE A 198 -14.62 -34.10 -32.04
CA ILE A 198 -15.16 -33.63 -33.31
C ILE A 198 -15.04 -32.10 -33.43
N CYS A 199 -15.13 -31.39 -32.30
CA CYS A 199 -15.00 -29.94 -32.27
C CYS A 199 -13.59 -29.53 -32.69
N ARG A 200 -12.57 -30.24 -32.21
CA ARG A 200 -11.18 -30.01 -32.57
C ARG A 200 -10.90 -30.35 -34.03
N GLU A 201 -11.45 -31.47 -34.51
CA GLU A 201 -11.29 -31.90 -35.90
C GLU A 201 -11.88 -30.88 -36.88
N ARG A 202 -13.07 -30.34 -36.56
CA ARG A 202 -13.84 -29.49 -37.47
C ARG A 202 -13.69 -27.99 -37.25
N SER A 203 -13.02 -27.56 -36.17
CA SER A 203 -12.67 -26.17 -35.93
C SER A 203 -11.51 -25.76 -36.84
N ALA A 204 -11.61 -24.58 -37.46
CA ALA A 204 -10.53 -24.00 -38.27
C ALA A 204 -9.21 -23.85 -37.47
N ASP A 205 -9.31 -23.45 -36.21
CA ASP A 205 -8.16 -23.24 -35.31
C ASP A 205 -7.83 -24.47 -34.43
N HIS A 206 -8.39 -25.65 -34.74
CA HIS A 206 -8.25 -26.87 -33.94
C HIS A 206 -8.49 -26.68 -32.43
N LEU A 207 -9.42 -25.81 -32.04
CA LEU A 207 -9.69 -25.48 -30.64
C LEU A 207 -8.47 -24.95 -29.84
N ALA A 208 -7.37 -24.57 -30.50
CA ALA A 208 -6.12 -24.21 -29.84
C ALA A 208 -6.28 -23.02 -28.87
N THR A 209 -7.24 -22.14 -29.16
CA THR A 209 -7.54 -20.93 -28.37
C THR A 209 -8.55 -21.18 -27.24
N CYS A 210 -9.09 -22.40 -27.12
CA CYS A 210 -10.14 -22.76 -26.17
C CYS A 210 -9.57 -23.38 -24.88
N PRO A 211 -9.63 -22.69 -23.71
CA PRO A 211 -9.02 -23.19 -22.48
C PRO A 211 -9.62 -24.49 -21.96
N SER A 212 -10.93 -24.69 -22.12
CA SER A 212 -11.63 -25.90 -21.68
C SER A 212 -11.28 -27.15 -22.49
N GLN A 213 -10.74 -26.97 -23.70
CA GLN A 213 -10.64 -28.02 -24.74
C GLN A 213 -11.99 -28.74 -24.97
N ALA A 214 -13.10 -28.04 -24.74
CA ALA A 214 -14.45 -28.56 -24.85
C ALA A 214 -15.37 -27.55 -25.52
N CYS A 215 -16.39 -28.03 -26.22
CA CYS A 215 -17.38 -27.15 -26.85
C CYS A 215 -18.79 -27.42 -26.38
N LEU A 216 -19.59 -26.36 -26.42
CA LEU A 216 -21.02 -26.38 -26.19
C LEU A 216 -21.74 -26.09 -27.49
N LEU A 217 -22.79 -26.88 -27.74
CA LEU A 217 -23.79 -26.65 -28.78
C LEU A 217 -24.64 -25.42 -28.41
N THR A 218 -24.80 -24.49 -29.34
CA THR A 218 -25.53 -23.22 -29.11
C THR A 218 -27.01 -23.30 -29.48
N GLY A 219 -27.41 -24.34 -30.22
CA GLY A 219 -28.76 -24.46 -30.79
C GLY A 219 -28.92 -23.78 -32.15
N GLU A 220 -27.97 -22.93 -32.56
CA GLU A 220 -27.97 -22.30 -33.88
C GLU A 220 -27.67 -23.33 -34.98
N LYS A 221 -28.51 -23.34 -36.02
CA LYS A 221 -28.39 -24.24 -37.17
C LYS A 221 -27.77 -23.50 -38.35
N ASN A 222 -26.99 -24.20 -39.17
CA ASN A 222 -26.54 -23.68 -40.46
C ASN A 222 -27.72 -23.52 -41.43
N GLU A 223 -27.55 -22.80 -42.54
CA GLU A 223 -28.58 -22.53 -43.57
C GLU A 223 -29.26 -23.81 -44.09
N ALA A 224 -28.52 -24.93 -44.15
CA ALA A 224 -29.04 -26.24 -44.55
C ALA A 224 -29.76 -27.02 -43.43
N GLY A 225 -29.66 -26.61 -42.16
CA GLY A 225 -30.29 -27.29 -41.03
C GLY A 225 -29.62 -28.59 -40.55
N ASP A 226 -28.67 -29.14 -41.30
CA ASP A 226 -28.02 -30.43 -41.03
C ASP A 226 -26.93 -30.38 -39.96
N SER A 227 -26.39 -29.18 -39.69
CA SER A 227 -25.30 -28.96 -38.72
C SER A 227 -25.68 -27.89 -37.70
N MET A 228 -25.14 -28.07 -36.50
CA MET A 228 -25.31 -27.18 -35.37
C MET A 228 -23.99 -26.48 -35.06
N LYS A 229 -24.08 -25.20 -34.71
CA LYS A 229 -22.94 -24.43 -34.26
C LYS A 229 -22.55 -24.87 -32.85
N ALA A 230 -21.27 -25.15 -32.67
CA ALA A 230 -20.63 -25.44 -31.41
C ALA A 230 -19.53 -24.40 -31.16
N CYS A 231 -19.47 -23.89 -29.93
CA CYS A 231 -18.52 -22.85 -29.54
C CYS A 231 -17.73 -23.28 -28.31
N CYS A 232 -16.54 -22.68 -28.12
CA CYS A 232 -15.70 -22.96 -26.97
C CYS A 232 -16.44 -22.76 -25.64
N ALA A 233 -16.44 -23.78 -24.79
CA ALA A 233 -17.07 -23.73 -23.48
C ALA A 233 -16.19 -22.95 -22.48
N TRP A 234 -16.80 -22.12 -21.64
CA TRP A 234 -16.06 -21.41 -20.59
C TRP A 234 -15.65 -22.34 -19.45
N ASP A 235 -14.34 -22.38 -19.16
CA ASP A 235 -13.78 -23.16 -18.05
C ASP A 235 -13.42 -22.27 -16.86
N LEU A 236 -14.40 -22.01 -15.99
CA LEU A 236 -14.22 -21.15 -14.83
C LEU A 236 -14.34 -21.94 -13.54
N TYR A 237 -13.65 -21.44 -12.52
CA TYR A 237 -13.83 -21.89 -11.16
C TYR A 237 -15.15 -21.34 -10.63
N ILE A 238 -15.91 -22.17 -9.90
CA ILE A 238 -17.18 -21.77 -9.31
C ILE A 238 -17.04 -21.91 -7.80
N LEU A 239 -17.42 -20.86 -7.06
CA LEU A 239 -17.54 -20.93 -5.61
C LEU A 239 -18.80 -21.73 -5.26
N MET A 240 -18.65 -22.79 -4.46
CA MET A 240 -19.77 -23.62 -4.04
C MET A 240 -20.44 -23.00 -2.81
N TYR A 241 -21.60 -22.39 -3.00
CA TYR A 241 -22.40 -21.80 -1.94
C TYR A 241 -23.20 -22.86 -1.18
N GLY A 242 -23.35 -22.65 0.13
CA GLY A 242 -24.26 -23.42 0.97
C GLY A 242 -25.69 -22.87 0.88
N ASP A 243 -26.65 -23.77 0.95
CA ASP A 243 -28.08 -23.47 1.04
C ASP A 243 -28.42 -23.03 2.48
N THR A 244 -29.20 -21.95 2.62
CA THR A 244 -29.57 -21.37 3.93
C THR A 244 -30.47 -22.28 4.79
N ALA A 245 -31.15 -23.23 4.16
CA ALA A 245 -31.93 -24.29 4.81
C ALA A 245 -31.36 -25.70 4.50
N GLY A 246 -30.05 -25.76 4.21
CA GLY A 246 -29.37 -26.96 3.75
C GLY A 246 -28.96 -27.93 4.85
N GLU A 247 -28.58 -29.14 4.43
CA GLU A 247 -28.17 -30.25 5.30
C GLU A 247 -26.74 -30.06 5.81
N GLU A 248 -26.44 -30.36 7.08
CA GLU A 248 -25.10 -30.16 7.63
C GLU A 248 -24.04 -31.07 6.97
N VAL A 249 -22.98 -30.45 6.45
CA VAL A 249 -21.86 -31.11 5.76
C VAL A 249 -20.56 -30.81 6.51
N HIS A 250 -19.81 -31.85 6.85
CA HIS A 250 -18.54 -31.76 7.57
C HIS A 250 -17.33 -32.10 6.69
N ILE A 251 -17.52 -32.83 5.59
CA ILE A 251 -16.42 -33.24 4.72
C ILE A 251 -15.92 -32.09 3.83
N PRO A 252 -14.60 -31.96 3.59
CA PRO A 252 -14.06 -30.96 2.67
C PRO A 252 -14.52 -31.23 1.24
N SER A 253 -14.88 -30.16 0.52
CA SER A 253 -15.36 -30.29 -0.85
C SER A 253 -14.88 -29.17 -1.76
N ALA A 254 -14.36 -29.52 -2.94
CA ALA A 254 -13.75 -28.56 -3.85
C ALA A 254 -14.31 -28.65 -5.26
N TYR A 255 -14.28 -27.52 -5.97
CA TYR A 255 -14.67 -27.44 -7.37
C TYR A 255 -13.45 -27.39 -8.30
N ILE A 256 -13.40 -28.28 -9.30
CA ILE A 256 -12.38 -28.30 -10.35
C ILE A 256 -12.97 -28.01 -11.72
N THR A 257 -12.14 -27.52 -12.64
CA THR A 257 -12.59 -27.13 -13.97
C THR A 257 -12.90 -28.36 -14.85
N MET A 258 -13.58 -28.17 -15.98
CA MET A 258 -13.89 -29.22 -16.96
C MET A 258 -12.61 -29.85 -17.52
N GLN A 259 -11.61 -29.03 -17.85
CA GLN A 259 -10.32 -29.52 -18.34
C GLN A 259 -9.63 -30.42 -17.32
N GLN A 260 -9.58 -29.98 -16.06
CA GLN A 260 -8.99 -30.73 -14.95
C GLN A 260 -9.74 -32.03 -14.67
N GLY A 261 -11.08 -31.97 -14.66
CA GLY A 261 -11.94 -33.14 -14.48
C GLY A 261 -11.75 -34.20 -15.56
N ASN A 262 -11.69 -33.78 -16.84
CA ASN A 262 -11.46 -34.70 -17.97
C ASN A 262 -10.08 -35.36 -17.92
N LYS A 263 -9.05 -34.60 -17.51
CA LYS A 263 -7.71 -35.17 -17.28
C LYS A 263 -7.78 -36.24 -16.19
N LEU A 264 -8.44 -35.96 -15.07
CA LEU A 264 -8.57 -36.90 -13.95
C LEU A 264 -9.36 -38.16 -14.34
N LEU A 265 -10.44 -38.02 -15.10
CA LEU A 265 -11.23 -39.14 -15.62
C LEU A 265 -10.42 -40.04 -16.56
N LYS A 266 -9.52 -39.45 -17.36
CA LYS A 266 -8.59 -40.22 -18.21
C LYS A 266 -7.58 -41.00 -17.37
N GLU A 267 -7.02 -40.39 -16.33
CA GLU A 267 -6.09 -41.06 -15.41
C GLU A 267 -6.78 -42.19 -14.62
N LEU A 268 -8.05 -42.02 -14.22
CA LEU A 268 -8.84 -43.07 -13.56
C LEU A 268 -9.15 -44.28 -14.48
N LYS A 269 -9.23 -44.07 -15.79
CA LYS A 269 -9.40 -45.16 -16.77
C LYS A 269 -8.10 -45.89 -17.07
N THR A 270 -6.97 -45.19 -16.95
CA THR A 270 -5.65 -45.69 -17.35
C THR A 270 -4.94 -46.38 -16.19
N ASN A 271 -5.00 -45.80 -14.99
CA ASN A 271 -4.31 -46.30 -13.80
C ASN A 271 -5.27 -47.03 -12.87
N SER A 272 -4.75 -48.01 -12.14
CA SER A 272 -5.53 -48.82 -11.20
C SER A 272 -5.94 -48.05 -9.93
N LYS A 273 -5.09 -47.10 -9.47
CA LYS A 273 -5.33 -46.30 -8.26
C LYS A 273 -4.82 -44.87 -8.39
N VAL A 274 -5.74 -43.91 -8.36
CA VAL A 274 -5.42 -42.47 -8.30
C VAL A 274 -5.70 -41.98 -6.88
N SER A 275 -4.71 -41.38 -6.23
CA SER A 275 -4.88 -40.81 -4.89
C SER A 275 -4.70 -39.29 -4.90
N ALA A 276 -5.51 -38.56 -4.16
CA ALA A 276 -5.43 -37.10 -4.05
C ALA A 276 -5.40 -36.63 -2.60
N THR A 277 -4.79 -35.46 -2.41
CA THR A 277 -4.81 -34.72 -1.14
C THR A 277 -5.37 -33.33 -1.40
N LEU A 278 -6.38 -32.94 -0.63
CA LEU A 278 -6.97 -31.60 -0.68
C LEU A 278 -6.46 -30.82 0.52
N TYR A 279 -5.92 -29.61 0.29
CA TYR A 279 -5.52 -28.72 1.36
C TYR A 279 -5.79 -27.26 1.00
N ALA A 280 -6.19 -26.49 2.00
CA ALA A 280 -6.26 -25.04 1.86
C ALA A 280 -4.86 -24.45 1.75
N ARG A 281 -4.64 -23.56 0.78
CA ARG A 281 -3.37 -22.83 0.73
C ARG A 281 -3.23 -22.00 2.00
N TRP A 282 -2.02 -22.00 2.54
CA TRP A 282 -1.76 -21.24 3.75
C TRP A 282 -1.94 -19.75 3.46
N ARG A 283 -2.89 -19.13 4.16
CA ARG A 283 -3.09 -17.68 4.15
C ARG A 283 -2.50 -17.10 5.43
N PRO A 284 -1.55 -16.15 5.34
CA PRO A 284 -1.07 -15.46 6.54
C PRO A 284 -2.21 -14.65 7.16
N GLN A 285 -2.50 -14.88 8.44
CA GLN A 285 -3.47 -14.04 9.18
C GLN A 285 -2.98 -12.60 9.36
N TYR A 286 -1.66 -12.41 9.32
CA TYR A 286 -0.98 -11.13 9.47
C TYR A 286 -0.01 -10.92 8.31
N ASN A 287 -0.26 -9.86 7.54
CA ASN A 287 0.63 -9.45 6.46
C ASN A 287 1.81 -8.67 7.03
N ILE A 288 3.02 -9.24 6.92
CA ILE A 288 4.28 -8.57 7.34
C ILE A 288 4.41 -7.21 6.65
N SER A 289 3.94 -7.09 5.39
CA SER A 289 3.90 -5.83 4.65
C SER A 289 3.18 -4.70 5.38
N SER A 290 2.14 -4.99 6.17
CA SER A 290 1.41 -3.96 6.95
C SER A 290 2.28 -3.42 8.09
N THR A 291 3.09 -4.28 8.72
CA THR A 291 4.04 -3.86 9.75
C THR A 291 5.20 -3.08 9.13
N LEU A 292 5.67 -3.49 7.94
CA LEU A 292 6.75 -2.80 7.23
C LEU A 292 6.34 -1.39 6.77
N ILE A 293 5.14 -1.24 6.18
CA ILE A 293 4.66 0.09 5.75
C ILE A 293 4.39 1.01 6.96
N TRP A 294 3.89 0.45 8.07
CA TRP A 294 3.77 1.19 9.34
C TRP A 294 5.13 1.69 9.84
N ALA A 295 6.12 0.81 9.92
CA ALA A 295 7.47 1.18 10.35
C ALA A 295 8.11 2.22 9.42
N MET A 296 7.92 2.08 8.11
CA MET A 296 8.37 3.02 7.10
C MET A 296 7.71 4.40 7.27
N GLY A 297 6.40 4.46 7.48
CA GLY A 297 5.67 5.71 7.72
C GLY A 297 6.13 6.43 9.00
N VAL A 298 6.34 5.70 10.10
CA VAL A 298 6.88 6.26 11.36
C VAL A 298 8.30 6.76 11.17
N ALA A 299 9.16 5.98 10.52
CA ALA A 299 10.54 6.38 10.23
C ALA A 299 10.59 7.61 9.32
N ALA A 300 9.75 7.68 8.27
CA ALA A 300 9.67 8.82 7.36
C ALA A 300 9.22 10.09 8.09
N CYS A 301 8.16 10.02 8.91
CA CYS A 301 7.70 11.14 9.72
C CYS A 301 8.78 11.63 10.70
N ALA A 302 9.39 10.72 11.46
CA ALA A 302 10.43 11.04 12.43
C ALA A 302 11.68 11.64 11.77
N LEU A 303 12.11 11.08 10.63
CA LEU A 303 13.24 11.59 9.85
C LEU A 303 12.94 13.00 9.31
N ALA A 304 11.77 13.19 8.70
CA ALA A 304 11.36 14.48 8.15
C ALA A 304 11.29 15.57 9.23
N ALA A 305 10.66 15.26 10.36
CA ALA A 305 10.56 16.17 11.50
C ALA A 305 11.92 16.45 12.16
N TYR A 306 12.83 15.47 12.22
CA TYR A 306 14.19 15.72 12.72
C TYR A 306 14.99 16.61 11.78
N LEU A 307 14.88 16.39 10.46
CA LEU A 307 15.57 17.19 9.46
C LEU A 307 15.02 18.62 9.35
N SER A 308 13.76 18.88 9.69
CA SER A 308 13.21 20.24 9.72
C SER A 308 13.87 21.15 10.78
N ALA A 309 14.47 20.55 11.83
CA ALA A 309 15.23 21.26 12.86
C ALA A 309 16.74 21.36 12.57
N HIS A 310 17.17 21.05 11.34
CA HIS A 310 18.59 20.96 10.97
C HIS A 310 19.38 22.25 11.25
N ASP A 311 18.78 23.42 11.02
CA ASP A 311 19.43 24.73 11.24
C ASP A 311 19.84 24.93 12.71
N TYR A 312 18.93 24.67 13.65
CA TYR A 312 19.22 24.72 15.08
C TYR A 312 20.31 23.73 15.49
N HIS A 313 20.25 22.49 14.98
CA HIS A 313 21.26 21.47 15.28
C HIS A 313 22.65 21.85 14.77
N LYS A 314 22.74 22.41 13.56
CA LYS A 314 24.00 22.85 12.94
C LYS A 314 24.66 23.97 13.76
N HIS A 315 23.87 24.97 14.18
CA HIS A 315 24.39 26.07 15.01
C HIS A 315 24.76 25.62 16.42
N THR A 316 23.95 24.78 17.05
CA THR A 316 24.27 24.20 18.36
C THR A 316 25.60 23.44 18.31
N ALA A 317 25.83 22.64 17.26
CA ALA A 317 27.08 21.92 17.08
C ALA A 317 28.29 22.85 16.85
N LYS A 318 28.12 23.98 16.15
CA LYS A 318 29.15 25.02 15.99
C LYS A 318 29.49 25.66 17.35
N LEU A 319 28.49 26.00 18.16
CA LEU A 319 28.69 26.60 19.49
C LEU A 319 29.43 25.65 20.45
N ILE A 320 29.03 24.38 20.51
CA ILE A 320 29.71 23.38 21.35
C ILE A 320 31.18 23.21 20.93
N ARG A 321 31.49 23.24 19.63
CA ARG A 321 32.88 23.17 19.14
C ARG A 321 33.69 24.40 19.56
N ARG A 322 33.10 25.60 19.45
CA ARG A 322 33.75 26.86 19.88
C ARG A 322 34.03 26.86 21.38
N GLN A 323 33.06 26.44 22.19
CA GLN A 323 33.24 26.31 23.64
C GLN A 323 34.32 25.30 24.00
N LYS A 324 34.35 24.15 23.32
CA LYS A 324 35.39 23.14 23.54
C LYS A 324 36.79 23.67 23.17
N GLN A 325 36.92 24.35 22.02
CA GLN A 325 38.17 24.99 21.62
C GLN A 325 38.62 26.06 22.62
N ALA A 326 37.69 26.88 23.12
CA ALA A 326 38.00 27.88 24.14
C ALA A 326 38.47 27.24 25.45
N ALA A 327 37.85 26.14 25.88
CA ALA A 327 38.26 25.39 27.08
C ALA A 327 39.62 24.69 26.90
N ASP A 328 39.89 24.10 25.73
CA ASP A 328 41.17 23.47 25.39
C ASP A 328 42.29 24.53 25.37
N ASN A 329 42.02 25.72 24.80
CA ASN A 329 42.97 26.84 24.76
C ASN A 329 43.23 27.45 26.15
N ALA A 330 42.24 27.46 27.05
CA ALA A 330 42.40 27.95 28.43
C ALA A 330 43.31 27.06 29.30
N ASN A 331 43.41 25.76 28.97
CA ASN A 331 44.28 24.81 29.67
C ASN A 331 45.72 24.78 29.10
N SER A 332 45.97 25.33 27.92
CA SER A 332 47.31 25.44 27.34
C SER A 332 47.90 26.84 27.58
N ASN A 333 48.79 26.97 28.57
CA ASN A 333 49.63 28.17 28.72
C ASN A 333 50.56 28.33 27.50
N GLY A 334 50.16 29.11 26.49
CA GLY A 334 50.99 29.35 25.32
C GLY A 334 50.42 30.37 24.34
N SER A 335 51.14 31.50 24.24
CA SER A 335 51.10 32.57 23.22
C SER A 335 49.98 32.54 22.18
N SER A 336 49.08 33.52 22.31
CA SER A 336 47.99 33.85 21.40
C SER A 336 48.46 34.22 19.99
N SER A 337 48.14 33.40 19.00
CA SER A 337 47.93 33.85 17.63
C SER A 337 46.45 34.21 17.47
N ARG A 338 46.15 35.52 17.47
CA ARG A 338 44.81 36.05 17.09
C ARG A 338 44.57 35.72 15.62
N GLN A 339 43.98 34.57 15.35
CA GLN A 339 43.39 34.29 14.04
C GLN A 339 42.10 35.12 13.93
N ARG A 340 42.13 36.18 13.12
CA ARG A 340 40.92 36.85 12.63
C ARG A 340 40.15 35.83 11.79
N GLU A 341 39.25 35.08 12.41
CA GLU A 341 38.24 34.31 11.66
C GLU A 341 37.25 35.30 11.05
N ARG A 342 37.18 35.27 9.73
CA ARG A 342 36.18 35.96 8.92
C ARG A 342 34.80 35.52 9.42
N SER A 343 34.02 36.45 9.94
CA SER A 343 32.59 36.28 10.19
C SER A 343 31.96 35.78 8.88
N GLU A 344 31.53 34.50 8.86
CA GLU A 344 30.54 34.05 7.88
C GLU A 344 29.36 35.03 8.02
N PRO A 345 28.88 35.63 6.91
CA PRO A 345 27.66 36.43 6.98
C PRO A 345 26.55 35.59 7.63
N PRO A 346 25.63 36.21 8.39
CA PRO A 346 24.46 35.51 8.90
C PRO A 346 23.84 34.72 7.74
N ALA A 347 23.52 33.45 7.99
CA ALA A 347 22.81 32.66 6.99
C ALA A 347 21.52 33.42 6.68
N MET A 348 21.31 33.77 5.42
CA MET A 348 20.09 34.46 4.98
C MET A 348 18.89 33.67 5.49
N ALA A 349 17.95 34.36 6.15
CA ALA A 349 16.74 33.73 6.66
C ALA A 349 16.06 33.01 5.49
N PRO A 350 15.77 31.70 5.58
CA PRO A 350 15.02 31.03 4.54
C PRO A 350 13.69 31.77 4.37
N VAL A 351 13.24 31.99 3.13
CA VAL A 351 11.88 32.51 2.86
C VAL A 351 10.89 31.59 3.57
N GLN A 352 10.33 32.07 4.68
CA GLN A 352 9.42 31.30 5.53
C GLN A 352 7.99 31.63 5.14
N GLU A 353 7.27 30.64 4.62
CA GLU A 353 5.81 30.74 4.55
C GLU A 353 5.25 30.47 5.94
N GLU A 354 4.94 31.54 6.66
CA GLU A 354 4.30 31.45 7.96
C GLU A 354 2.84 31.01 7.80
N LEU A 355 2.52 29.81 8.31
CA LEU A 355 1.17 29.29 8.23
C LEU A 355 0.26 30.03 9.24
N THR A 356 -0.70 30.77 8.73
CA THR A 356 -1.79 31.38 9.53
C THR A 356 -3.05 30.51 9.50
N ILE A 357 -4.02 30.78 10.39
CA ILE A 357 -5.30 30.06 10.43
C ILE A 357 -6.05 30.16 9.08
N TRP A 358 -5.95 31.30 8.40
CA TRP A 358 -6.55 31.48 7.07
C TRP A 358 -5.96 30.54 6.02
N HIS A 359 -4.64 30.29 6.08
CA HIS A 359 -4.00 29.32 5.20
C HIS A 359 -4.48 27.90 5.47
N ALA A 360 -4.76 27.53 6.73
CA ALA A 360 -5.32 26.22 7.05
C ALA A 360 -6.74 26.02 6.50
N LEU A 361 -7.61 27.04 6.60
CA LEU A 361 -8.95 27.00 6.00
C LEU A 361 -8.88 26.99 4.47
N ALA A 362 -8.04 27.84 3.87
CA ALA A 362 -7.82 27.91 2.43
C ALA A 362 -7.29 26.58 1.88
N PHE A 363 -6.38 25.93 2.60
CA PHE A 363 -5.86 24.60 2.26
C PHE A 363 -6.99 23.58 2.12
N VAL A 364 -7.93 23.54 3.07
CA VAL A 364 -9.05 22.59 3.02
C VAL A 364 -10.03 22.91 1.89
N ILE A 365 -10.33 24.19 1.65
CA ILE A 365 -11.22 24.59 0.55
C ILE A 365 -10.58 24.25 -0.80
N MET A 366 -9.29 24.55 -0.98
CA MET A 366 -8.56 24.23 -2.22
C MET A 366 -8.44 22.72 -2.43
N ALA A 367 -8.13 21.94 -1.38
CA ALA A 367 -8.07 20.49 -1.45
C ALA A 367 -9.43 19.87 -1.78
N SER A 368 -10.51 20.37 -1.17
CA SER A 368 -11.88 19.91 -1.46
C SER A 368 -12.27 20.22 -2.91
N THR A 369 -11.97 21.44 -3.37
CA THR A 369 -12.25 21.87 -4.74
C THR A 369 -11.44 21.05 -5.74
N SER A 370 -10.16 20.80 -5.49
CA SER A 370 -9.31 20.01 -6.38
C SER A 370 -9.76 18.54 -6.45
N LEU A 371 -10.14 17.93 -5.33
CA LEU A 371 -10.70 16.57 -5.32
C LEU A 371 -12.01 16.48 -6.12
N LEU A 372 -12.91 17.44 -5.98
CA LEU A 372 -14.16 17.46 -6.76
C LEU A 372 -13.88 17.65 -8.26
N VAL A 373 -12.91 18.48 -8.62
CA VAL A 373 -12.47 18.63 -10.02
C VAL A 373 -11.93 17.29 -10.55
N LEU A 374 -11.09 16.59 -9.78
CA LEU A 374 -10.60 15.26 -10.19
C LEU A 374 -11.74 14.24 -10.33
N PHE A 375 -12.73 14.28 -9.45
CA PHE A 375 -13.89 13.40 -9.48
C PHE A 375 -14.76 13.59 -10.74
N TYR A 376 -15.08 14.84 -11.08
CA TYR A 376 -15.95 15.13 -12.24
C TYR A 376 -15.19 15.08 -13.59
N PHE A 377 -13.98 15.63 -13.65
CA PHE A 377 -13.24 15.77 -14.91
C PHE A 377 -12.29 14.60 -15.23
N LYS A 378 -12.03 13.70 -14.26
CA LYS A 378 -11.19 12.50 -14.42
C LYS A 378 -9.80 12.76 -15.04
N ILE A 379 -9.19 13.91 -14.72
CA ILE A 379 -7.89 14.35 -15.25
C ILE A 379 -6.67 13.73 -14.54
N TYR A 380 -6.73 12.43 -14.23
CA TYR A 380 -5.71 11.73 -13.42
C TYR A 380 -4.31 11.73 -14.05
N ALA A 381 -4.22 11.82 -15.39
CA ALA A 381 -2.96 11.94 -16.11
C ALA A 381 -2.15 13.19 -15.70
N VAL A 382 -2.83 14.30 -15.41
CA VAL A 382 -2.19 15.55 -14.96
C VAL A 382 -1.57 15.36 -13.58
N VAL A 383 -2.24 14.63 -12.69
CA VAL A 383 -1.73 14.32 -11.35
C VAL A 383 -0.46 13.47 -11.45
N LYS A 384 -0.43 12.45 -12.31
CA LYS A 384 0.77 11.63 -12.56
C LYS A 384 1.96 12.49 -13.05
N LEU A 385 1.70 13.42 -13.97
CA LEU A 385 2.71 14.33 -14.49
C LEU A 385 3.25 15.29 -13.41
N MET A 386 2.36 15.95 -12.66
CA MET A 386 2.74 16.85 -11.57
C MET A 386 3.53 16.11 -10.48
N TYR A 387 3.10 14.90 -10.13
CA TYR A 387 3.80 14.06 -9.17
C TYR A 387 5.22 13.74 -9.62
N ALA A 388 5.41 13.27 -10.87
CA ALA A 388 6.73 12.94 -11.38
C ALA A 388 7.68 14.15 -11.36
N MET A 389 7.22 15.33 -11.80
CA MET A 389 8.04 16.54 -11.81
C MET A 389 8.39 17.03 -10.40
N GLY A 390 7.39 17.13 -9.52
CA GLY A 390 7.58 17.60 -8.15
C GLY A 390 8.49 16.67 -7.33
N CYS A 391 8.25 15.36 -7.43
CA CYS A 391 9.03 14.36 -6.71
C CYS A 391 10.46 14.23 -7.23
N SER A 392 10.68 14.37 -8.54
CA SER A 392 12.04 14.40 -9.10
C SER A 392 12.88 15.53 -8.51
N LYS A 393 12.29 16.72 -8.33
CA LYS A 393 12.96 17.84 -7.65
C LYS A 393 13.29 17.49 -6.20
N ALA A 394 12.32 16.97 -5.45
CA ALA A 394 12.53 16.60 -4.04
C ALA A 394 13.58 15.50 -3.88
N ALA A 395 13.54 14.47 -4.72
CA ALA A 395 14.54 13.39 -4.73
C ALA A 395 15.93 13.91 -5.12
N ALA A 396 16.01 14.84 -6.08
CA ALA A 396 17.27 15.48 -6.45
C ALA A 396 17.91 16.21 -5.26
N SER A 397 17.13 17.05 -4.55
CA SER A 397 17.64 17.89 -3.46
C SER A 397 17.89 17.12 -2.16
N ILE A 398 17.02 16.17 -1.80
CA ILE A 398 17.08 15.48 -0.50
C ILE A 398 17.96 14.22 -0.55
N LEU A 399 17.93 13.47 -1.66
CA LEU A 399 18.60 12.17 -1.76
C LEU A 399 19.85 12.20 -2.65
N LEU A 400 19.70 12.66 -3.90
CA LEU A 400 20.78 12.56 -4.90
C LEU A 400 21.92 13.53 -4.59
N ASP A 401 21.60 14.74 -4.16
CA ASP A 401 22.58 15.76 -3.83
C ASP A 401 23.58 15.36 -2.72
N PRO A 402 23.16 14.90 -1.51
CA PRO A 402 24.10 14.42 -0.50
C PRO A 402 24.82 13.14 -0.93
N LEU A 403 24.19 12.26 -1.70
CA LEU A 403 24.83 11.06 -2.23
C LEU A 403 25.98 11.42 -3.20
N LEU A 404 25.72 12.34 -4.12
CA LEU A 404 26.72 12.85 -5.07
C LEU A 404 27.87 13.57 -4.36
N ARG A 405 27.62 14.28 -3.25
CA ARG A 405 28.72 14.84 -2.41
C ARG A 405 29.69 13.75 -1.94
N VAL A 406 29.16 12.64 -1.45
CA VAL A 406 29.99 11.52 -0.94
C VAL A 406 30.75 10.84 -2.09
N VAL A 407 30.07 10.59 -3.21
CA VAL A 407 30.67 9.94 -4.40
C VAL A 407 31.76 10.81 -5.00
N MET A 408 31.51 12.10 -5.24
CA MET A 408 32.50 13.01 -5.83
C MET A 408 33.70 13.22 -4.91
N LYS A 409 33.50 13.26 -3.59
CA LYS A 409 34.60 13.30 -2.63
C LYS A 409 35.46 12.04 -2.69
N LYS A 410 34.84 10.87 -2.89
CA LYS A 410 35.56 9.59 -3.04
C LYS A 410 36.31 9.49 -4.38
N MET A 411 35.73 10.04 -5.45
CA MET A 411 36.32 10.05 -6.80
C MET A 411 37.22 11.26 -7.06
N SER A 412 37.44 12.13 -6.07
CA SER A 412 38.21 13.38 -6.18
C SER A 412 37.74 14.31 -7.31
N TRP A 413 36.46 14.28 -7.64
CA TRP A 413 35.88 15.18 -8.65
C TRP A 413 35.79 16.60 -8.08
N LYS A 414 36.26 17.58 -8.85
CA LYS A 414 36.21 18.98 -8.45
C LYS A 414 34.77 19.50 -8.61
N ASN A 415 34.20 19.99 -7.51
CA ASN A 415 32.97 20.79 -7.57
C ASN A 415 33.32 22.15 -8.16
N LYS A 416 33.11 22.32 -9.47
CA LYS A 416 33.30 23.61 -10.13
C LYS A 416 32.00 24.41 -9.99
N LEU A 417 32.15 25.69 -9.66
CA LEU A 417 31.09 26.66 -9.84
C LEU A 417 30.88 26.83 -11.35
N ILE A 418 29.67 26.52 -11.84
CA ILE A 418 29.37 26.66 -13.27
C ILE A 418 28.90 28.08 -13.55
N TRP A 419 27.97 28.56 -12.72
CA TRP A 419 27.33 29.84 -12.94
C TRP A 419 27.07 30.51 -11.60
N ARG A 420 27.54 31.75 -11.47
CA ARG A 420 27.30 32.61 -10.31
C ARG A 420 26.06 33.43 -10.63
N THR A 421 24.97 33.17 -9.93
CA THR A 421 23.75 33.93 -10.08
C THR A 421 23.75 35.00 -9.01
N ASP A 422 24.11 36.24 -9.36
CA ASP A 422 24.14 37.36 -8.41
C ASP A 422 22.72 37.84 -7.99
N THR A 423 21.71 36.96 -8.04
CA THR A 423 20.35 37.20 -7.53
C THR A 423 20.10 36.34 -6.30
N GLU A 424 19.54 36.94 -5.24
CA GLU A 424 19.30 36.29 -3.94
C GLU A 424 18.46 35.00 -4.02
N ASP A 425 17.59 34.86 -5.03
CA ASP A 425 16.65 33.74 -5.14
C ASP A 425 17.23 32.43 -5.70
N PHE A 426 18.27 32.49 -6.55
CA PHE A 426 18.74 31.32 -7.31
C PHE A 426 20.07 30.73 -6.83
N GLY A 427 20.81 31.47 -6.01
CA GLY A 427 22.09 31.02 -5.45
C GLY A 427 23.13 30.60 -6.50
N ASP A 428 24.28 30.17 -6.02
CA ASP A 428 25.38 29.71 -6.87
C ASP A 428 25.12 28.30 -7.43
N ILE A 429 25.03 28.15 -8.75
CA ILE A 429 24.79 26.85 -9.39
C ILE A 429 26.10 26.07 -9.52
N THR A 430 26.19 24.94 -8.79
CA THR A 430 27.37 24.05 -8.83
C THR A 430 27.17 22.88 -9.81
N THR A 431 28.28 22.31 -10.33
CA THR A 431 28.25 21.09 -11.18
C THR A 431 27.43 19.95 -10.57
N ARG A 432 27.51 19.82 -9.24
CA ARG A 432 26.78 18.82 -8.46
C ARG A 432 25.28 18.97 -8.58
N ASP A 433 24.79 20.20 -8.46
CA ASP A 433 23.37 20.50 -8.42
C ASP A 433 22.77 20.15 -9.79
N ILE A 434 23.44 20.52 -10.89
CA ILE A 434 23.02 20.15 -12.25
C ILE A 434 22.96 18.62 -12.41
N ILE A 435 24.02 17.90 -12.02
CA ILE A 435 24.06 16.43 -12.14
C ILE A 435 22.93 15.79 -11.33
N SER A 436 22.68 16.27 -10.11
CA SER A 436 21.61 15.74 -9.24
C SER A 436 20.22 15.93 -9.86
N HIS A 437 19.94 17.10 -10.43
CA HIS A 437 18.65 17.40 -11.05
C HIS A 437 18.47 16.61 -12.35
N VAL A 438 19.49 16.55 -13.22
CA VAL A 438 19.44 15.76 -14.46
C VAL A 438 19.17 14.29 -14.17
N LEU A 439 19.86 13.72 -13.17
CA LEU A 439 19.64 12.33 -12.76
C LEU A 439 18.23 12.13 -12.17
N GLY A 440 17.77 13.04 -11.31
CA GLY A 440 16.45 12.99 -10.68
C GLY A 440 15.29 13.05 -11.68
N TYR A 441 15.37 13.95 -12.66
CA TYR A 441 14.37 14.04 -13.73
C TYR A 441 14.45 12.87 -14.71
N SER A 442 15.63 12.29 -14.94
CA SER A 442 15.76 11.06 -15.76
C SER A 442 15.04 9.87 -15.11
N ILE A 443 15.21 9.69 -13.80
CA ILE A 443 14.48 8.65 -13.03
C ILE A 443 12.97 8.93 -13.05
N GLY A 444 12.56 10.19 -12.86
CA GLY A 444 11.15 10.57 -12.92
C GLY A 444 10.52 10.36 -14.28
N LEU A 445 11.24 10.62 -15.38
CA LEU A 445 10.78 10.35 -16.73
C LEU A 445 10.62 8.84 -16.97
N ALA A 446 11.59 8.02 -16.53
CA ALA A 446 11.47 6.56 -16.62
C ALA A 446 10.26 6.04 -15.83
N TRP A 447 10.04 6.57 -14.62
CA TRP A 447 8.85 6.26 -13.83
C TRP A 447 7.56 6.66 -14.55
N LEU A 448 7.50 7.86 -15.13
CA LEU A 448 6.35 8.36 -15.90
C LEU A 448 6.05 7.47 -17.11
N ILE A 449 7.09 7.05 -17.85
CA ILE A 449 6.93 6.15 -19.00
C ILE A 449 6.29 4.83 -18.55
N VAL A 450 6.76 4.23 -17.45
CA VAL A 450 6.16 3.00 -16.91
C VAL A 450 4.71 3.25 -16.46
N ALA A 451 4.43 4.41 -15.84
CA ALA A 451 3.10 4.78 -15.36
C ALA A 451 2.02 4.91 -16.46
N PHE A 452 2.43 5.14 -17.71
CA PHE A 452 1.54 5.28 -18.86
C PHE A 452 1.58 4.10 -19.83
N THR A 453 2.71 3.39 -19.92
CA THR A 453 2.88 2.29 -20.88
C THR A 453 2.53 0.92 -20.31
N VAL A 454 2.71 0.71 -18.99
CA VAL A 454 2.48 -0.59 -18.36
C VAL A 454 1.15 -0.60 -17.60
N ARG A 455 0.38 -1.66 -17.81
CA ARG A 455 -0.84 -1.97 -17.06
C ARG A 455 -0.50 -2.57 -15.70
N HIS A 456 -1.10 -2.07 -14.62
CA HIS A 456 -0.78 -2.45 -13.24
C HIS A 456 0.73 -2.29 -12.93
N PRO A 457 1.23 -1.04 -12.93
CA PRO A 457 2.64 -0.77 -12.73
C PRO A 457 3.11 -1.12 -11.29
N ASP A 458 2.20 -1.27 -10.34
CA ASP A 458 2.45 -1.69 -8.96
C ASP A 458 3.13 -3.07 -8.85
N ARG A 459 2.98 -3.94 -9.87
CA ARG A 459 3.70 -5.23 -9.93
C ARG A 459 5.18 -5.08 -10.29
N ILE A 460 5.58 -3.96 -10.88
CA ILE A 460 6.98 -3.71 -11.24
C ILE A 460 7.72 -3.16 -10.03
N THR A 461 8.78 -3.86 -9.60
CA THR A 461 9.60 -3.45 -8.45
C THR A 461 10.15 -2.03 -8.57
N PHE A 462 10.65 -1.67 -9.76
CA PHE A 462 11.13 -0.32 -10.02
C PHE A 462 10.06 0.74 -9.76
N PHE A 463 8.81 0.49 -10.13
CA PHE A 463 7.74 1.47 -10.07
C PHE A 463 7.32 1.80 -8.63
N TRP A 464 6.96 0.79 -7.84
CA TRP A 464 6.50 1.01 -6.46
C TRP A 464 7.63 1.49 -5.55
N VAL A 465 8.87 0.97 -5.71
CA VAL A 465 10.02 1.43 -4.93
C VAL A 465 10.33 2.91 -5.24
N THR A 466 10.35 3.28 -6.53
CA THR A 466 10.62 4.67 -6.91
C THR A 466 9.51 5.60 -6.42
N GLN A 467 8.24 5.17 -6.50
CA GLN A 467 7.10 5.90 -5.98
C GLN A 467 7.23 6.16 -4.48
N ASP A 468 7.58 5.14 -3.68
CA ASP A 468 7.74 5.27 -2.23
C ASP A 468 8.91 6.19 -1.86
N VAL A 469 10.05 6.05 -2.54
CA VAL A 469 11.22 6.93 -2.35
C VAL A 469 10.86 8.38 -2.69
N PHE A 470 10.15 8.59 -3.79
CA PHE A 470 9.64 9.90 -4.21
C PHE A 470 8.67 10.48 -3.18
N GLY A 471 7.72 9.67 -2.69
CA GLY A 471 6.74 10.07 -1.68
C GLY A 471 7.42 10.48 -0.36
N ILE A 472 8.40 9.70 0.11
CA ILE A 472 9.17 10.03 1.32
C ILE A 472 9.98 11.31 1.11
N CYS A 473 10.65 11.47 -0.03
CA CYS A 473 11.41 12.70 -0.34
C CYS A 473 10.50 13.93 -0.37
N MET A 474 9.29 13.81 -0.94
CA MET A 474 8.29 14.87 -0.91
C MET A 474 7.79 15.17 0.51
N CYS A 475 7.53 14.15 1.34
CA CYS A 475 7.14 14.36 2.73
C CYS A 475 8.23 15.12 3.51
N VAL A 476 9.50 14.75 3.32
CA VAL A 476 10.65 15.44 3.93
C VAL A 476 10.72 16.89 3.46
N LEU A 477 10.62 17.13 2.15
CA LEU A 477 10.66 18.48 1.60
C LEU A 477 9.51 19.33 2.14
N PHE A 478 8.29 18.80 2.14
CA PHE A 478 7.10 19.51 2.62
C PHE A 478 7.23 19.91 4.10
N LEU A 479 7.68 18.98 4.96
CA LEU A 479 7.86 19.24 6.40
C LEU A 479 9.05 20.15 6.74
N GLN A 480 9.99 20.34 5.81
CA GLN A 480 11.08 21.31 5.94
C GLN A 480 10.66 22.72 5.51
N VAL A 481 9.87 22.81 4.43
CA VAL A 481 9.41 24.09 3.87
C VAL A 481 8.32 24.69 4.75
N ILE A 482 7.30 23.91 5.13
CA ILE A 482 6.17 24.42 5.90
C ILE A 482 6.49 24.38 7.38
N LYS A 483 6.54 25.58 7.98
CA LYS A 483 6.91 25.80 9.37
C LYS A 483 5.70 26.34 10.13
N LEU A 484 5.26 25.60 11.14
CA LEU A 484 4.22 26.09 12.06
C LEU A 484 4.81 27.13 13.01
N ASN A 485 4.07 28.22 13.23
CA ASN A 485 4.46 29.32 14.11
C ASN A 485 3.98 29.11 15.56
N SER A 486 2.79 28.52 15.74
CA SER A 486 2.21 28.30 17.07
C SER A 486 1.39 27.02 17.20
N LEU A 487 1.21 26.54 18.43
CA LEU A 487 0.38 25.38 18.72
C LEU A 487 -1.09 25.63 18.38
N LYS A 488 -1.58 26.88 18.49
CA LYS A 488 -2.94 27.25 18.11
C LYS A 488 -3.22 26.99 16.62
N VAL A 489 -2.30 27.38 15.74
CA VAL A 489 -2.44 27.10 14.29
C VAL A 489 -2.38 25.60 14.03
N ALA A 490 -1.45 24.89 14.67
CA ALA A 490 -1.33 23.44 14.55
C ALA A 490 -2.62 22.71 14.94
N SER A 491 -3.20 23.12 16.08
CA SER A 491 -4.44 22.56 16.62
C SER A 491 -5.62 22.82 15.68
N ALA A 492 -5.75 24.06 15.18
CA ALA A 492 -6.80 24.42 14.24
C ALA A 492 -6.70 23.60 12.94
N LEU A 493 -5.51 23.49 12.35
CA LEU A 493 -5.27 22.73 11.12
C LEU A 493 -5.62 21.23 11.30
N LEU A 494 -5.15 20.61 12.39
CA LEU A 494 -5.41 19.18 12.64
C LEU A 494 -6.89 18.89 12.96
N ILE A 495 -7.58 19.77 13.68
CA ILE A 495 -9.01 19.63 13.96
C ILE A 495 -9.83 19.76 12.67
N VAL A 496 -9.50 20.73 11.81
CA VAL A 496 -10.19 20.86 10.51
C VAL A 496 -9.90 19.63 9.63
N ALA A 497 -8.64 19.16 9.58
CA ALA A 497 -8.26 17.96 8.83
C ALA A 497 -8.97 16.68 9.36
N PHE A 498 -9.17 16.57 10.68
CA PHE A 498 -9.92 15.49 11.30
C PHE A 498 -11.36 15.41 10.77
N PHE A 499 -12.08 16.54 10.75
CA PHE A 499 -13.45 16.57 10.23
C PHE A 499 -13.51 16.38 8.71
N TYR A 500 -12.50 16.88 7.99
CA TYR A 500 -12.37 16.69 6.56
C TYR A 500 -12.28 15.21 6.18
N ASP A 501 -11.45 14.42 6.87
CA ASP A 501 -11.27 13.00 6.59
C ASP A 501 -12.58 12.21 6.85
N ILE A 502 -13.26 12.50 7.97
CA ILE A 502 -14.57 11.91 8.29
C ILE A 502 -15.61 12.23 7.22
N PHE A 503 -15.65 13.49 6.75
CA PHE A 503 -16.60 13.92 5.72
C PHE A 503 -16.39 13.16 4.41
N PHE A 504 -15.15 13.10 3.90
CA PHE A 504 -14.88 12.48 2.60
C PHE A 504 -14.94 10.95 2.63
N VAL A 505 -14.64 10.30 3.77
CA VAL A 505 -14.75 8.84 3.91
C VAL A 505 -16.18 8.37 4.14
N PHE A 506 -16.89 8.94 5.14
CA PHE A 506 -18.20 8.42 5.57
C PHE A 506 -19.40 9.20 5.05
N LEU A 507 -19.28 10.53 4.87
CA LEU A 507 -20.44 11.35 4.47
C LEU A 507 -20.57 11.47 2.95
N SER A 508 -19.46 11.40 2.21
CA SER A 508 -19.48 11.47 0.74
C SER A 508 -20.34 10.40 0.06
N PRO A 509 -20.34 9.11 0.47
CA PRO A 509 -21.19 8.10 -0.15
C PRO A 509 -22.69 8.37 0.04
N LEU A 510 -23.08 9.00 1.15
CA LEU A 510 -24.47 9.33 1.45
C LEU A 510 -25.02 10.47 0.57
N ILE A 511 -24.15 11.37 0.11
CA ILE A 511 -24.53 12.54 -0.71
C ILE A 511 -24.41 12.22 -2.22
N PHE A 512 -23.34 11.54 -2.63
CA PHE A 512 -23.00 11.35 -4.04
C PHE A 512 -23.29 9.94 -4.58
N SER A 513 -23.86 9.04 -3.76
CA SER A 513 -24.11 7.61 -4.07
C SER A 513 -22.86 6.80 -4.44
N LYS A 514 -21.69 7.43 -4.47
CA LYS A 514 -20.35 6.87 -4.68
C LYS A 514 -19.38 7.56 -3.72
N SER A 515 -18.41 6.80 -3.24
CA SER A 515 -17.33 7.32 -2.40
C SER A 515 -16.33 8.10 -3.24
N VAL A 516 -16.40 9.43 -3.19
CA VAL A 516 -15.52 10.35 -3.95
C VAL A 516 -14.05 10.04 -3.69
N MET A 517 -13.68 9.80 -2.43
CA MET A 517 -12.29 9.51 -2.05
C MET A 517 -11.77 8.21 -2.68
N ILE A 518 -12.59 7.15 -2.74
CA ILE A 518 -12.18 5.87 -3.34
C ILE A 518 -12.09 6.02 -4.86
N ASP A 519 -13.10 6.64 -5.48
CA ASP A 519 -13.13 6.83 -6.94
C ASP A 519 -11.93 7.66 -7.43
N VAL A 520 -11.56 8.72 -6.70
CA VAL A 520 -10.38 9.53 -7.04
C VAL A 520 -9.09 8.78 -6.70
N ALA A 521 -9.00 8.12 -5.54
CA ALA A 521 -7.79 7.41 -5.12
C ALA A 521 -7.43 6.27 -6.09
N THR A 522 -8.42 5.61 -6.68
CA THR A 522 -8.24 4.55 -7.69
C THR A 522 -8.45 5.03 -9.12
N SER A 523 -8.28 6.32 -9.41
CA SER A 523 -8.34 6.88 -10.78
C SER A 523 -9.56 6.44 -11.61
N GLY A 524 -10.75 6.37 -11.03
CA GLY A 524 -11.99 5.97 -11.72
C GLY A 524 -12.86 4.95 -10.99
N GLY A 525 -12.51 4.56 -9.77
CA GLY A 525 -13.27 3.60 -8.97
C GLY A 525 -12.93 2.13 -9.26
N PRO A 526 -13.60 1.20 -8.55
CA PRO A 526 -13.52 -0.23 -8.87
C PRO A 526 -14.07 -0.52 -10.28
N PRO A 527 -13.74 -1.69 -10.87
CA PRO A 527 -14.28 -2.08 -12.17
C PRO A 527 -15.81 -1.94 -12.20
N THR A 528 -16.32 -1.35 -13.29
CA THR A 528 -17.74 -1.05 -13.45
C THR A 528 -18.56 -2.24 -13.93
N ALA A 529 -17.90 -3.21 -14.57
CA ALA A 529 -18.51 -4.44 -15.05
C ALA A 529 -18.62 -5.47 -13.92
N ASP A 530 -19.56 -6.41 -14.08
CA ASP A 530 -19.79 -7.46 -13.09
C ASP A 530 -18.51 -8.29 -12.85
N PRO A 531 -18.21 -8.67 -11.58
CA PRO A 531 -17.03 -9.46 -11.26
C PRO A 531 -16.91 -10.75 -12.08
N LEU A 532 -18.05 -11.41 -12.35
CA LEU A 532 -18.12 -12.63 -13.17
C LEU A 532 -17.74 -12.38 -14.64
N TRP A 533 -18.07 -11.21 -15.18
CA TRP A 533 -17.66 -10.82 -16.52
C TRP A 533 -16.15 -10.55 -16.55
N CYS A 534 -15.63 -9.88 -15.52
CA CYS A 534 -14.21 -9.56 -15.42
C CYS A 534 -13.30 -10.74 -15.17
N GLU A 535 -13.82 -11.81 -14.56
CA GLU A 535 -13.11 -13.09 -14.46
C GLU A 535 -12.90 -13.73 -15.85
N LYS A 536 -13.89 -13.60 -16.75
CA LYS A 536 -13.82 -14.13 -18.14
C LYS A 536 -13.01 -13.24 -19.06
N TYR A 537 -13.25 -11.94 -18.97
CA TYR A 537 -12.70 -10.92 -19.86
C TYR A 537 -11.92 -9.87 -19.07
N PRO A 538 -10.79 -10.25 -18.45
CA PRO A 538 -10.01 -9.33 -17.62
C PRO A 538 -9.47 -8.13 -18.42
N ASN A 539 -9.35 -8.28 -19.75
CA ASN A 539 -8.84 -7.21 -20.61
C ASN A 539 -9.90 -6.20 -21.05
N ASP A 540 -11.18 -6.43 -20.77
CA ASP A 540 -12.25 -5.53 -21.17
C ASP A 540 -12.18 -4.18 -20.45
N SER A 541 -12.59 -3.11 -21.12
CA SER A 541 -12.56 -1.74 -20.63
C SER A 541 -13.38 -1.54 -19.35
N GLY A 542 -14.53 -2.21 -19.22
CA GLY A 542 -15.36 -2.16 -18.01
C GLY A 542 -14.76 -2.90 -16.80
N CYS A 543 -13.76 -3.75 -17.05
CA CYS A 543 -13.05 -4.53 -16.03
C CYS A 543 -11.71 -3.92 -15.62
N GLN A 544 -11.31 -2.85 -16.31
CA GLN A 544 -10.13 -2.07 -15.97
C GLN A 544 -10.48 -1.13 -14.82
N GLY A 545 -10.33 -1.61 -13.58
CA GLY A 545 -10.25 -0.72 -12.43
C GLY A 545 -9.07 0.24 -12.60
N GLY A 546 -9.20 1.48 -12.12
CA GLY A 546 -8.11 2.44 -12.27
C GLY A 546 -6.95 2.16 -11.31
N ASP A 547 -5.75 2.48 -11.75
CA ASP A 547 -4.54 2.35 -10.91
C ASP A 547 -4.57 3.38 -9.76
N PRO A 548 -4.04 3.04 -8.58
CA PRO A 548 -3.96 3.99 -7.48
C PRO A 548 -3.15 5.24 -7.86
N LEU A 549 -3.62 6.41 -7.46
CA LEU A 549 -2.87 7.66 -7.65
C LEU A 549 -1.54 7.60 -6.88
N PRO A 550 -0.48 8.28 -7.36
CA PRO A 550 0.85 8.17 -6.75
C PRO A 550 1.00 8.88 -5.40
N MET A 551 -0.08 9.41 -4.83
CA MET A 551 -0.10 10.10 -3.53
C MET A 551 -0.16 9.14 -2.33
N LEU A 552 0.30 7.91 -2.51
CA LEU A 552 0.29 6.85 -1.50
C LEU A 552 1.62 6.10 -1.51
N LEU A 553 2.06 5.69 -0.32
CA LEU A 553 3.08 4.65 -0.19
C LEU A 553 2.45 3.29 -0.41
N THR A 554 3.12 2.43 -1.18
CA THR A 554 2.59 1.15 -1.66
C THR A 554 3.55 0.02 -1.34
N MET A 555 3.16 -0.89 -0.46
CA MET A 555 3.95 -2.10 -0.16
C MET A 555 3.20 -3.33 -0.65
N PRO A 556 3.75 -4.14 -1.59
CA PRO A 556 3.11 -5.38 -2.02
C PRO A 556 2.94 -6.34 -0.83
N ARG A 557 1.85 -7.09 -0.81
CA ARG A 557 1.61 -8.11 0.22
C ARG A 557 2.60 -9.26 0.03
N LEU A 558 3.54 -9.36 0.96
CA LEU A 558 4.55 -10.41 1.00
C LEU A 558 3.92 -11.68 1.54
N PHE A 559 4.20 -12.82 0.90
CA PHE A 559 3.70 -14.15 1.29
C PHE A 559 2.18 -14.36 1.18
N ASP A 560 1.47 -13.46 0.52
CA ASP A 560 0.05 -13.61 0.18
C ASP A 560 -0.09 -14.00 -1.30
N TYR A 561 -0.80 -15.09 -1.58
CA TYR A 561 -0.98 -15.60 -2.94
C TYR A 561 -2.05 -14.82 -3.73
N GLU A 562 -2.95 -14.10 -3.05
CA GLU A 562 -3.95 -13.22 -3.68
C GLU A 562 -3.31 -11.97 -4.32
N GLY A 563 -2.08 -11.66 -3.91
CA GLY A 563 -1.39 -10.44 -4.30
C GLY A 563 -2.01 -9.19 -3.68
N GLY A 564 -1.86 -8.06 -4.38
CA GLY A 564 -2.30 -6.75 -3.91
C GLY A 564 -1.25 -6.01 -3.07
N SER A 565 -1.57 -4.78 -2.70
CA SER A 565 -0.68 -3.88 -1.97
C SER A 565 -1.38 -3.29 -0.74
N ASN A 566 -0.60 -3.04 0.30
CA ASN A 566 -1.02 -2.22 1.42
C ASN A 566 -0.68 -0.77 1.10
N LEU A 567 -1.62 0.12 1.38
CA LEU A 567 -1.56 1.54 1.01
C LEU A 567 -1.47 2.39 2.27
N LEU A 568 -0.63 3.43 2.24
CA LEU A 568 -0.57 4.46 3.29
C LEU A 568 -0.57 5.84 2.65
N GLY A 569 -1.49 6.72 3.04
CA GLY A 569 -1.61 8.06 2.48
C GLY A 569 -0.44 8.95 2.87
N LEU A 570 0.09 9.74 1.92
CA LEU A 570 1.12 10.74 2.23
C LEU A 570 0.57 11.85 3.16
N GLY A 571 -0.73 12.17 3.06
CA GLY A 571 -1.40 13.12 3.93
C GLY A 571 -1.39 12.70 5.40
N ASP A 572 -1.48 11.40 5.67
CA ASP A 572 -1.47 10.83 7.02
C ASP A 572 -0.09 10.95 7.69
N ILE A 573 0.97 11.06 6.89
CA ILE A 573 2.34 11.30 7.35
C ILE A 573 2.57 12.80 7.53
N VAL A 574 2.16 13.60 6.55
CA VAL A 574 2.45 15.03 6.47
C VAL A 574 1.67 15.82 7.52
N LEU A 575 0.35 15.62 7.65
CA LEU A 575 -0.47 16.48 8.51
C LEU A 575 -0.10 16.34 10.00
N PRO A 576 -0.07 15.14 10.60
CA PRO A 576 0.45 14.97 11.96
C PRO A 576 1.95 15.29 12.04
N GLY A 577 2.71 15.03 10.96
CA GLY A 577 4.14 15.31 10.86
C GLY A 577 4.48 16.79 11.03
N LEU A 578 3.59 17.72 10.67
CA LEU A 578 3.77 19.14 10.93
C LEU A 578 3.86 19.43 12.43
N LEU A 579 3.03 18.79 13.25
CA LEU A 579 3.07 18.92 14.71
C LEU A 579 4.33 18.27 15.30
N VAL A 580 4.74 17.11 14.77
CA VAL A 580 6.00 16.45 15.19
C VAL A 580 7.22 17.30 14.81
N SER A 581 7.22 17.92 13.64
CA SER A 581 8.23 18.87 13.16
C SER A 581 8.30 20.12 14.05
N TYR A 582 7.15 20.67 14.44
CA TYR A 582 7.07 21.77 15.40
C TYR A 582 7.70 21.39 16.76
N ALA A 583 7.40 20.19 17.27
CA ALA A 583 8.00 19.66 18.49
C ALA A 583 9.53 19.50 18.38
N ALA A 584 10.02 18.95 17.26
CA ALA A 584 11.45 18.79 16.99
C ALA A 584 12.18 20.13 16.98
N ARG A 585 11.61 21.13 16.29
CA ARG A 585 12.17 22.49 16.23
C ARG A 585 12.17 23.17 17.60
N PHE A 586 11.09 23.02 18.37
CA PHE A 586 10.99 23.58 19.71
C PHE A 586 12.03 22.99 20.67
N ASP A 587 12.20 21.67 20.65
CA ASP A 587 13.24 20.99 21.46
C ASP A 587 14.65 21.41 21.04
N ALA A 588 14.90 21.55 19.73
CA ALA A 588 16.19 21.99 19.20
C ALA A 588 16.48 23.47 19.55
N ALA A 589 15.47 24.34 19.51
CA ALA A 589 15.58 25.74 19.92
C ALA A 589 15.93 25.87 21.41
N LYS A 590 15.27 25.10 22.28
CA LYS A 590 15.62 25.01 23.71
C LYS A 590 17.06 24.54 23.93
N SER A 591 17.48 23.53 23.17
CA SER A 591 18.87 23.04 23.21
C SER A 591 19.88 24.11 22.78
N LEU A 592 19.56 24.94 21.78
CA LEU A 592 20.42 26.01 21.30
C LEU A 592 20.63 27.10 22.37
N LEU A 593 19.55 27.46 23.07
CA LEU A 593 19.58 28.46 24.14
C LEU A 593 20.21 27.94 25.45
N GLY A 594 20.52 26.64 25.54
CA GLY A 594 21.02 26.03 26.78
C GLY A 594 19.96 25.94 27.88
N VAL A 595 18.68 26.17 27.55
CA VAL A 595 17.56 26.16 28.49
C VAL A 595 16.79 24.86 28.33
N MET A 596 17.22 23.82 29.05
CA MET A 596 16.40 22.62 29.25
C MET A 596 15.99 22.52 30.72
N ARG A 597 14.89 23.18 31.11
CA ARG A 597 14.21 22.86 32.37
C ARG A 597 12.73 23.24 32.34
N GLY A 598 11.88 22.33 32.81
CA GLY A 598 10.43 22.50 32.86
C GLY A 598 9.99 23.38 34.03
N GLY A 599 8.85 24.06 33.83
CA GLY A 599 7.93 24.59 34.84
C GLY A 599 8.52 25.56 35.87
N ASN A 600 8.00 26.80 35.88
CA ASN A 600 8.37 27.94 36.73
C ASN A 600 9.73 28.59 36.42
N GLY A 601 9.81 29.26 35.27
CA GLY A 601 10.32 30.65 35.11
C GLY A 601 11.72 31.06 35.60
N ASN A 602 12.48 30.22 36.30
CA ASN A 602 13.79 30.59 36.84
C ASN A 602 14.90 30.02 35.95
N MET A 603 15.53 30.92 35.20
CA MET A 603 16.73 30.69 34.39
C MET A 603 17.90 30.31 35.31
N SER A 604 18.36 29.06 35.28
CA SER A 604 19.55 28.62 36.02
C SER A 604 20.70 28.40 35.04
N ASN A 605 21.78 29.17 35.19
CA ASN A 605 22.98 29.10 34.36
C ASN A 605 23.92 27.93 34.70
N ASN A 606 23.53 27.02 35.60
CA ASN A 606 24.31 25.84 35.95
C ASN A 606 23.58 24.57 35.52
N CYS A 607 24.15 23.85 34.55
CA CYS A 607 23.71 22.51 34.14
C CYS A 607 24.60 21.45 34.83
N PRO A 608 24.14 20.72 35.87
CA PRO A 608 24.89 19.63 36.48
C PRO A 608 24.54 18.25 35.89
N GLU A 609 23.63 18.17 34.91
CA GLU A 609 22.96 16.91 34.54
C GLU A 609 23.62 16.15 33.38
N ARG A 610 24.94 16.32 33.20
CA ARG A 610 25.72 15.56 32.21
C ARG A 610 26.16 14.17 32.71
N LYS A 611 25.90 13.82 33.97
CA LYS A 611 26.56 12.67 34.63
C LYS A 611 25.72 11.39 34.77
N TYR A 612 24.43 11.36 34.40
CA TYR A 612 23.57 10.20 34.68
C TYR A 612 22.57 9.75 33.58
N CYS A 613 22.71 10.14 32.31
CA CYS A 613 21.83 9.63 31.25
C CYS A 613 22.57 8.68 30.29
N GLY A 614 22.73 7.43 30.73
CA GLY A 614 23.09 6.31 29.88
C GLY A 614 21.86 5.70 29.18
N ASN A 615 21.97 5.55 27.85
CA ASN A 615 21.34 4.52 27.02
C ASN A 615 19.80 4.44 26.84
N CYS A 616 19.07 5.55 26.80
CA CYS A 616 17.81 5.57 26.02
C CYS A 616 17.57 6.92 25.34
N SER A 617 17.98 7.03 24.07
CA SER A 617 17.85 8.24 23.23
C SER A 617 16.40 8.65 22.93
N LEU A 618 15.40 7.86 23.34
CA LEU A 618 14.00 8.05 22.99
C LEU A 618 13.18 8.77 24.07
N CYS A 619 13.71 8.95 25.29
CA CYS A 619 12.87 9.25 26.48
C CYS A 619 13.31 10.41 27.39
N SER A 620 14.34 11.21 27.10
CA SER A 620 14.81 12.21 28.07
C SER A 620 14.50 13.65 27.65
N GLY A 621 13.40 14.22 28.17
CA GLY A 621 13.18 15.66 28.37
C GLY A 621 12.39 16.46 27.30
N GLY A 622 12.33 16.02 26.04
CA GLY A 622 11.71 16.76 24.93
C GLY A 622 10.21 16.49 24.69
N TYR A 623 9.62 17.17 23.70
CA TYR A 623 8.30 16.86 23.13
C TYR A 623 8.39 15.92 21.92
N PHE A 624 9.50 15.92 21.17
CA PHE A 624 9.69 15.17 19.93
C PHE A 624 9.55 13.66 20.11
N GLY A 625 10.30 13.04 21.03
CA GLY A 625 10.29 11.60 21.26
C GLY A 625 8.89 11.05 21.62
N PRO A 626 8.22 11.60 22.65
CA PRO A 626 6.85 11.21 22.99
C PRO A 626 5.86 11.37 21.83
N LEU A 627 6.00 12.41 21.00
CA LEU A 627 5.13 12.60 19.84
C LEU A 627 5.36 11.59 18.72
N VAL A 628 6.61 11.19 18.45
CA VAL A 628 6.91 10.12 17.49
C VAL A 628 6.27 8.80 17.94
N VAL A 629 6.32 8.51 19.24
CA VAL A 629 5.64 7.33 19.81
C VAL A 629 4.12 7.44 19.69
N ALA A 630 3.54 8.60 20.01
CA ALA A 630 2.10 8.83 19.87
C ALA A 630 1.63 8.70 18.41
N TYR A 631 2.40 9.21 17.45
CA TYR A 631 2.15 9.03 16.02
C TYR A 631 2.17 7.54 15.63
N GLY A 632 3.19 6.79 16.07
CA GLY A 632 3.29 5.36 15.80
C GLY A 632 2.11 4.56 16.38
N ILE A 633 1.66 4.90 17.59
CA ILE A 633 0.48 4.29 18.22
C ILE A 633 -0.79 4.62 17.43
N GLY A 634 -1.00 5.90 17.08
CA GLY A 634 -2.18 6.33 16.31
C GLY A 634 -2.26 5.64 14.94
N LEU A 635 -1.12 5.51 14.24
CA LEU A 635 -1.05 4.83 12.96
C LEU A 635 -1.31 3.31 13.11
N CYS A 636 -0.83 2.70 14.19
CA CYS A 636 -1.11 1.29 14.50
C CYS A 636 -2.61 1.08 14.76
N MET A 637 -3.25 1.96 15.55
CA MET A 637 -4.69 1.91 15.80
C MET A 637 -5.50 2.03 14.51
N ALA A 638 -5.11 2.93 13.60
CA ALA A 638 -5.77 3.05 12.29
C ALA A 638 -5.68 1.73 11.48
N ASN A 639 -4.50 1.09 11.43
CA ASN A 639 -4.32 -0.19 10.76
C ASN A 639 -5.17 -1.31 11.40
N VAL A 640 -5.22 -1.38 12.74
CA VAL A 640 -6.04 -2.35 13.47
C VAL A 640 -7.53 -2.12 13.19
N ALA A 641 -7.99 -0.86 13.15
CA ALA A 641 -9.37 -0.53 12.84
C ALA A 641 -9.78 -0.97 11.42
N VAL A 642 -8.93 -0.74 10.42
CA VAL A 642 -9.16 -1.23 9.04
C VAL A 642 -9.25 -2.76 9.01
N TYR A 643 -8.38 -3.45 9.75
CA TYR A 643 -8.39 -4.91 9.83
C TYR A 643 -9.67 -5.45 10.47
N LEU A 644 -10.13 -4.84 11.57
CA LEU A 644 -11.34 -5.28 12.29
C LEU A 644 -12.63 -4.95 11.54
N MET A 645 -12.73 -3.76 10.94
CA MET A 645 -13.96 -3.28 10.31
C MET A 645 -14.10 -3.69 8.84
N ARG A 646 -13.04 -4.25 8.22
CA ARG A 646 -13.00 -4.67 6.80
C ARG A 646 -13.47 -3.59 5.82
N MET A 647 -13.36 -2.32 6.21
CA MET A 647 -13.73 -1.14 5.43
C MET A 647 -12.65 -0.08 5.62
N GLY A 648 -12.47 0.79 4.60
CA GLY A 648 -11.57 1.93 4.70
C GLY A 648 -11.97 2.84 5.87
N GLN A 649 -11.00 3.18 6.72
CA GLN A 649 -11.20 4.04 7.88
C GLN A 649 -10.44 5.36 7.69
N PRO A 650 -11.00 6.50 8.15
CA PRO A 650 -10.26 7.76 8.17
C PRO A 650 -9.09 7.64 9.15
N ALA A 651 -7.85 7.72 8.66
CA ALA A 651 -6.66 7.53 9.50
C ALA A 651 -6.45 8.68 10.49
N LEU A 652 -6.85 9.91 10.11
CA LEU A 652 -6.71 11.09 10.97
C LEU A 652 -7.62 11.03 12.21
N LEU A 653 -8.68 10.22 12.17
CA LEU A 653 -9.55 9.94 13.32
C LEU A 653 -8.75 9.39 14.51
N TYR A 654 -7.71 8.60 14.26
CA TYR A 654 -6.86 8.00 15.29
C TYR A 654 -5.59 8.82 15.53
N LEU A 655 -4.99 9.37 14.48
CA LEU A 655 -3.73 10.11 14.57
C LEU A 655 -3.85 11.44 15.32
N VAL A 656 -4.89 12.23 15.03
CA VAL A 656 -5.08 13.56 15.61
C VAL A 656 -5.22 13.51 17.14
N PRO A 657 -6.13 12.71 17.74
CA PRO A 657 -6.25 12.67 19.20
C PRO A 657 -5.00 12.12 19.88
N CYS A 658 -4.31 11.14 19.27
CA CYS A 658 -3.05 10.61 19.81
C CYS A 658 -1.94 11.68 19.81
N CYS A 659 -1.68 12.34 18.68
CA CYS A 659 -0.59 13.31 18.55
C CYS A 659 -0.89 14.62 19.30
N LEU A 660 -2.02 15.26 19.00
CA LEU A 660 -2.38 16.55 19.57
C LEU A 660 -2.68 16.42 21.07
N GLY A 661 -3.41 15.38 21.46
CA GLY A 661 -3.72 15.10 22.87
C GLY A 661 -2.45 14.89 23.70
N THR A 662 -1.49 14.11 23.18
CA THR A 662 -0.19 13.92 23.86
C THR A 662 0.59 15.22 23.99
N PHE A 663 0.65 16.05 22.93
CA PHE A 663 1.33 17.34 22.98
C PHE A 663 0.71 18.28 24.02
N CYS A 664 -0.61 18.47 23.96
CA CYS A 664 -1.34 19.33 24.89
C CYS A 664 -1.23 18.83 26.34
N PHE A 665 -1.32 17.52 26.57
CA PHE A 665 -1.17 16.93 27.89
C PHE A 665 0.24 17.17 28.48
N LEU A 666 1.29 16.95 27.68
CA LEU A 666 2.66 17.22 28.12
C LEU A 666 2.91 18.72 28.36
N ALA A 667 2.40 19.59 27.50
CA ALA A 667 2.53 21.04 27.63
C ALA A 667 1.79 21.56 28.86
N TYR A 668 0.59 21.03 29.14
CA TYR A 668 -0.17 21.33 30.35
C TYR A 668 0.57 20.88 31.61
N ARG A 669 1.04 19.63 31.65
CA ARG A 669 1.78 19.09 32.80
C ARG A 669 3.09 19.84 33.08
N ARG A 670 3.72 20.41 32.05
CA ARG A 670 4.96 21.20 32.15
C ARG A 670 4.71 22.69 32.43
N GLY A 671 3.46 23.15 32.41
CA GLY A 671 3.10 24.56 32.59
C GLY A 671 3.53 25.47 31.42
N GLU A 672 3.84 24.90 30.26
CA GLU A 672 4.34 25.63 29.07
C GLU A 672 3.24 25.85 28.01
N LEU A 673 2.02 25.36 28.25
CA LEU A 673 0.92 25.40 27.28
C LEU A 673 0.58 26.82 26.84
N ALA A 674 0.52 27.78 27.77
CA ALA A 674 0.21 29.17 27.45
C ALA A 674 1.27 29.82 26.56
N ASP A 675 2.55 29.54 26.82
CA ASP A 675 3.66 30.03 25.99
C ASP A 675 3.68 29.37 24.59
N LEU A 676 3.30 28.09 24.49
CA LEU A 676 3.23 27.36 23.22
C LEU A 676 2.01 27.74 22.37
N TRP A 677 0.93 28.22 23.00
CA TRP A 677 -0.37 28.46 22.34
C TRP A 677 -0.31 29.58 21.30
N ASP A 678 0.14 30.78 21.68
CA ASP A 678 0.10 31.94 20.78
C ASP A 678 1.43 32.16 20.06
N SER A 679 2.56 32.20 20.77
CA SER A 679 3.88 32.34 20.14
C SER A 679 5.01 31.88 21.07
N PRO A 680 5.73 30.78 20.73
CA PRO A 680 6.78 30.23 21.58
C PRO A 680 8.00 31.15 21.63
N LYS A 681 8.19 31.82 22.76
CA LYS A 681 9.33 32.72 23.04
C LYS A 681 10.69 32.07 22.76
N ALA A 682 10.82 30.78 23.06
CA ALA A 682 12.06 30.02 22.83
C ALA A 682 12.44 29.90 21.34
N ILE A 683 11.46 29.74 20.44
CA ILE A 683 11.72 29.68 18.99
C ILE A 683 12.14 31.06 18.50
N ARG A 684 11.42 32.11 18.90
CA ARG A 684 11.75 33.50 18.52
C ARG A 684 13.16 33.89 18.97
N ALA A 685 13.51 33.62 20.23
CA ALA A 685 14.84 33.90 20.76
C ALA A 685 15.93 33.11 20.04
N ALA A 686 15.68 31.84 19.71
CA ALA A 686 16.60 31.04 18.91
C ALA A 686 16.76 31.57 17.48
N ASP A 687 15.65 32.00 16.85
CA ASP A 687 15.66 32.58 15.50
C ASP A 687 16.42 33.92 15.47
N THR A 688 16.26 34.78 16.49
CA THR A 688 17.06 36.00 16.64
C THR A 688 18.56 35.71 16.75
N VAL A 689 18.95 34.65 17.47
CA VAL A 689 20.36 34.22 17.57
C VAL A 689 20.89 33.65 16.25
N LEU A 690 20.03 33.03 15.44
CA LEU A 690 20.39 32.39 14.17
C LEU A 690 20.50 33.38 13.01
N TYR A 691 19.53 34.28 12.89
CA TYR A 691 19.32 35.11 11.70
C TYR A 691 19.56 36.61 11.95
N GLY A 692 19.70 37.06 13.20
CA GLY A 692 19.81 38.47 13.56
C GLY A 692 18.45 39.18 13.67
N GLU A 693 18.46 40.45 14.10
CA GLU A 693 17.28 41.32 14.07
C GLU A 693 17.20 42.04 12.72
N ASP A 694 16.64 41.40 11.69
CA ASP A 694 16.30 42.12 10.45
C ASP A 694 14.80 41.97 10.11
N GLY A 695 14.08 43.08 10.30
CA GLY A 695 12.86 43.54 9.64
C GLY A 695 11.74 42.54 9.28
N THR A 696 10.78 42.34 10.19
CA THR A 696 9.35 42.20 9.80
C THR A 696 8.48 43.03 10.76
N PRO A 697 7.36 43.61 10.29
CA PRO A 697 6.70 44.73 10.96
C PRO A 697 6.03 44.28 12.26
N SER A 698 6.17 45.12 13.29
CA SER A 698 5.40 45.04 14.54
C SER A 698 3.90 44.89 14.26
N PRO A 699 3.18 44.20 15.17
CA PRO A 699 2.33 45.02 16.02
C PRO A 699 2.46 44.71 17.51
N SER A 700 2.49 45.81 18.27
CA SER A 700 2.05 46.00 19.66
C SER A 700 2.70 45.20 20.79
N GLN A 701 3.65 45.90 21.43
CA GLN A 701 3.75 46.20 22.86
C GLN A 701 4.09 45.08 23.88
N HIS A 702 5.16 45.41 24.62
CA HIS A 702 5.69 44.83 25.87
C HIS A 702 6.56 43.57 25.76
N ALA A 703 7.84 43.80 25.45
CA ALA A 703 8.94 43.05 26.06
C ALA A 703 9.48 43.86 27.25
N PRO A 704 9.71 43.28 28.44
CA PRO A 704 10.43 43.95 29.51
C PRO A 704 11.93 43.93 29.20
N VAL A 705 12.50 45.13 29.18
CA VAL A 705 13.95 45.40 29.23
C VAL A 705 14.48 44.85 30.55
N PHE A 706 15.55 44.04 30.50
CA PHE A 706 16.31 43.68 31.69
C PHE A 706 17.01 44.93 32.21
N ALA A 707 16.65 45.34 33.43
CA ALA A 707 17.29 46.41 34.16
C ALA A 707 18.70 46.00 34.61
N GLU A 708 19.69 46.86 34.34
CA GLU A 708 20.91 46.92 35.13
C GLU A 708 20.56 47.52 36.51
N GLU A 709 20.73 46.73 37.57
CA GLU A 709 20.78 47.27 38.93
C GLU A 709 22.23 47.55 39.32
N GLY A 710 22.47 48.82 39.67
CA GLY A 710 23.78 49.35 40.01
C GLY A 710 24.32 48.84 41.35
N LEU A 711 25.64 48.79 41.43
CA LEU A 711 26.38 48.73 42.69
C LEU A 711 27.26 49.99 42.79
N ASN A 712 26.89 50.91 43.67
CA ASN A 712 27.75 51.99 44.14
C ASN A 712 28.73 51.44 45.18
N SER A 713 30.04 51.70 45.04
CA SER A 713 30.93 52.02 46.18
C SER A 713 32.29 52.58 45.72
N SER A 714 32.50 53.85 46.04
CA SER A 714 33.71 54.47 46.61
C SER A 714 35.10 54.40 45.93
N MET A 715 35.73 55.60 45.91
CA MET A 715 37.16 55.91 46.19
C MET A 715 38.09 56.30 45.02
N VAL A 716 38.11 57.62 44.69
CA VAL A 716 39.25 58.61 44.75
C VAL A 716 40.66 58.16 44.23
N PRO A 717 41.49 59.02 43.57
CA PRO A 717 41.27 60.03 42.53
C PRO A 717 42.41 60.02 41.45
N SER A 718 42.51 61.13 40.70
CA SER A 718 43.73 61.72 40.07
C SER A 718 44.30 61.10 38.79
N ALA A 719 44.20 61.84 37.69
CA ALA A 719 45.29 62.66 37.13
C ALA A 719 44.94 62.97 35.66
N VAL A 720 44.73 64.25 35.29
CA VAL A 720 45.74 65.14 34.69
C VAL A 720 45.55 65.23 33.17
N ASP A 721 45.20 66.45 32.77
CA ASP A 721 45.61 67.23 31.61
C ASP A 721 45.01 66.98 30.21
N ASP A 722 44.28 68.03 29.82
CA ASP A 722 44.57 68.95 28.71
C ASP A 722 44.00 68.69 27.29
N ASP A 723 43.20 69.69 26.91
CA ASP A 723 43.28 70.52 25.71
C ASP A 723 42.99 69.91 24.33
N ASP A 724 41.85 70.30 23.76
CA ASP A 724 41.72 71.41 22.78
C ASP A 724 40.38 71.22 22.01
N PHE A 725 39.47 72.22 21.96
CA PHE A 725 39.41 73.30 20.95
C PHE A 725 39.31 72.68 19.51
N VAL A 726 38.28 72.84 18.67
CA VAL A 726 37.43 73.98 18.30
C VAL A 726 36.18 73.48 17.54
N ASP A 727 35.14 74.31 17.66
CA ASP A 727 33.90 74.52 16.91
C ASP A 727 33.83 74.32 15.38
N GLU A 728 32.57 74.20 14.93
CA GLU A 728 31.96 74.77 13.70
C GLU A 728 32.44 74.19 12.34
N VAL A 729 31.58 73.77 11.40
CA VAL A 729 30.60 74.49 10.56
C VAL A 729 29.95 73.37 9.70
N GLU A 730 28.62 73.15 9.74
CA GLU A 730 27.59 73.70 8.83
C GLU A 730 27.53 73.09 7.41
N ASN A 731 26.29 72.79 6.99
CA ASN A 731 25.75 72.68 5.61
C ASN A 731 26.21 71.53 4.71
N ASP A 732 25.41 71.00 3.80
CA ASP A 732 23.97 71.04 3.49
C ASP A 732 23.74 69.90 2.48
N ALA A 733 22.47 69.49 2.35
CA ALA A 733 21.84 68.66 1.30
C ALA A 733 21.67 67.16 1.56
#